data_AF-A0AA39HR62-F1
#
_entry.id   AF-A0AA39HR62-F1
#
_cell.length_a   1.000
_cell.length_b   1.000
_cell.length_c   1.000
_cell.angle_alpha   90.00
_cell.angle_beta   90.00
_cell.angle_gamma   90.00
#
_symmetry.space_group_name_H-M   'P 1'
#
loop_
_entity.id
_entity.type
_entity.pdbx_description
1 polymer ?
#
loop_
_entity_poly.entity_id
_entity_poly.type
_entity_poly.pdbx_seq_one_letter_code
_entity_poly.pdbx_strand_id
1 'polypeptide(L)'
;MKSPSMATEDPHGSPLGISKTRHFSLGVGDSLQRRHRLIKLLEKSFLSKKSLANSLTGKNSDYTARVFRDLISCWPLEDLESLHAEFESAHVVRNLFLRSVSTRTKAPTLSQQMLEALDGAVEPDFVINFKGGVFNVHKSVLVARCTYFADLFSPGVAVEGPSCSSPVQSSFDLELPPSLDVSVAEFEEFLRFVYSGEIATDSRAAPLLEYFHCLQEFYNADFARFATVSVVSGDCELTFSSRPSCAEKRDHTGDFITRSDSTFLSIRSSYFRSLFVKRRKEKVAVELAVTVDENLIPRTLVPVILYAVFTDSLDFGRVLCSTPLSTNSLCEVQAMVSGKDPNSPINRATELYHIAVFLDFQRLAQQCEDVIVRNLNLDNLVAVYNWASEAGGSKYVRRHCLNMLFADFARIANSHYLFEMSEELLYECVSSDFVQASEMDLLNAVIRWGEHEFLRKTEQLEATAGGASSPGASLRRSARRRMAHLPSNDEELKILVGDLLRLIRTPFIIPPFHQSLNEVYKRGLLTRHPYRHGLTTSSGVESNPDGHWFNFAQMSSGCSDSAFLVGPRFLRVYHSELVELIKVRYSTLGREWKYASPLDDLFSPSDVILVNSEPGILEKEEWARVRRRFYEILRECTGIRHLCVCNCTHHLNSAIDQIRLITALELNVDETLLGMEVRPHSTRSLGTGRRKDLGCKLKHRVVTGASSENIATNFLEKPHVSDETGRTAASVQPDLVASGGNGRR
;
A
#
# COMPACT_ATOMS: atom_id res chain seq x y z
N MET A 1 55.16 -35.56 0.73
CA MET A 1 56.58 -35.80 0.39
C MET A 1 56.77 -37.25 -0.02
N LYS A 2 56.92 -37.50 -1.34
CA LYS A 2 57.68 -38.59 -2.00
C LYS A 2 57.28 -38.59 -3.48
N SER A 3 58.22 -38.23 -4.35
CA SER A 3 58.18 -38.47 -5.80
C SER A 3 58.63 -39.92 -6.10
N PRO A 4 58.43 -40.45 -7.33
CA PRO A 4 59.47 -40.29 -8.39
C PRO A 4 58.99 -40.33 -9.87
N SER A 5 59.92 -40.04 -10.80
CA SER A 5 60.09 -40.50 -12.23
C SER A 5 58.90 -40.48 -13.20
N MET A 6 58.87 -39.84 -14.38
CA MET A 6 59.78 -39.72 -15.56
C MET A 6 59.91 -40.94 -16.51
N ALA A 7 59.98 -40.62 -17.83
CA ALA A 7 60.20 -41.45 -19.05
C ALA A 7 58.93 -42.11 -19.68
N THR A 8 58.69 -42.17 -21.02
CA THR A 8 59.39 -41.65 -22.24
C THR A 8 58.50 -41.72 -23.52
N GLU A 9 58.82 -40.89 -24.53
CA GLU A 9 58.66 -41.04 -26.01
C GLU A 9 57.31 -40.82 -26.78
N ASP A 10 57.47 -40.20 -27.96
CA ASP A 10 56.50 -39.70 -28.98
C ASP A 10 56.18 -40.78 -30.08
N PRO A 11 55.59 -40.52 -31.29
CA PRO A 11 54.95 -39.31 -31.90
C PRO A 11 53.62 -39.51 -32.69
N HIS A 12 53.05 -38.39 -33.16
CA HIS A 12 52.11 -38.20 -34.31
C HIS A 12 50.84 -39.07 -34.52
N GLY A 13 49.66 -38.42 -34.53
CA GLY A 13 48.44 -38.93 -35.21
C GLY A 13 47.12 -38.26 -34.79
N SER A 14 46.39 -37.63 -35.72
CA SER A 14 45.01 -37.10 -35.54
C SER A 14 43.96 -38.16 -35.97
N PRO A 15 42.61 -37.96 -35.91
CA PRO A 15 41.78 -36.91 -35.30
C PRO A 15 40.53 -37.48 -34.51
N LEU A 16 39.51 -36.63 -34.26
CA LEU A 16 38.10 -36.91 -33.86
C LEU A 16 37.78 -37.11 -32.35
N GLY A 17 36.69 -36.47 -31.89
CA GLY A 17 36.20 -36.58 -30.49
C GLY A 17 35.04 -35.64 -30.11
N ILE A 18 33.89 -35.74 -30.78
CA ILE A 18 32.68 -34.94 -30.50
C ILE A 18 32.18 -35.19 -29.05
N SER A 19 31.99 -34.11 -28.27
CA SER A 19 31.45 -34.18 -26.90
C SER A 19 30.02 -33.63 -26.80
N LYS A 20 29.17 -34.40 -26.13
CA LYS A 20 27.69 -34.24 -26.11
C LYS A 20 27.23 -33.10 -25.21
N THR A 21 26.44 -32.17 -25.75
CA THR A 21 25.58 -31.27 -24.95
C THR A 21 24.38 -32.03 -24.38
N ARG A 22 24.08 -31.82 -23.08
CA ARG A 22 22.86 -32.35 -22.44
C ARG A 22 21.74 -31.33 -22.56
N HIS A 23 20.63 -31.72 -23.18
CA HIS A 23 19.37 -30.97 -23.11
C HIS A 23 18.78 -31.06 -21.70
N PHE A 24 18.30 -29.94 -21.17
CA PHE A 24 17.31 -29.91 -20.08
C PHE A 24 15.96 -29.50 -20.67
N SER A 25 14.94 -30.32 -20.44
CA SER A 25 13.57 -30.07 -20.89
C SER A 25 12.86 -29.09 -19.96
N LEU A 26 12.30 -28.03 -20.53
CA LEU A 26 11.43 -27.08 -19.83
C LEU A 26 9.97 -27.53 -19.97
N GLY A 27 9.38 -27.97 -18.86
CA GLY A 27 7.93 -28.26 -18.79
C GLY A 27 7.13 -26.96 -18.73
N VAL A 28 6.34 -26.69 -19.78
CA VAL A 28 5.43 -25.54 -19.86
C VAL A 28 4.06 -25.96 -19.32
N GLY A 29 3.64 -25.41 -18.17
CA GLY A 29 2.35 -25.77 -17.55
C GLY A 29 2.00 -25.07 -16.23
N ASP A 30 2.65 -23.95 -15.90
CA ASP A 30 2.58 -23.35 -14.54
C ASP A 30 2.41 -21.81 -14.55
N SER A 31 2.23 -21.16 -15.71
CA SER A 31 2.26 -19.69 -15.84
C SER A 31 1.01 -18.99 -15.26
N LEU A 32 -0.19 -19.49 -15.55
CA LEU A 32 -1.45 -18.92 -15.05
C LEU A 32 -1.64 -19.15 -13.54
N GLN A 33 -1.24 -20.32 -13.04
CA GLN A 33 -1.17 -20.57 -11.59
C GLN A 33 -0.10 -19.71 -10.93
N ARG A 34 1.05 -19.45 -11.56
CA ARG A 34 2.05 -18.51 -11.03
C ARG A 34 1.57 -17.07 -10.96
N ARG A 35 0.83 -16.52 -11.94
CA ARG A 35 0.29 -15.14 -11.84
C ARG A 35 -0.72 -15.00 -10.69
N HIS A 36 -1.67 -15.94 -10.57
CA HIS A 36 -2.60 -15.96 -9.43
C HIS A 36 -1.91 -16.26 -8.09
N ARG A 37 -0.89 -17.12 -8.07
CA ARG A 37 -0.05 -17.33 -6.88
C ARG A 37 0.81 -16.13 -6.57
N LEU A 38 1.28 -15.33 -7.54
CA LEU A 38 2.13 -14.15 -7.31
C LEU A 38 1.31 -13.01 -6.71
N ILE A 39 0.12 -12.74 -7.25
CA ILE A 39 -0.82 -11.77 -6.63
C ILE A 39 -1.24 -12.27 -5.24
N LYS A 40 -1.64 -13.54 -5.11
CA LYS A 40 -1.91 -14.15 -3.79
C LYS A 40 -0.67 -14.31 -2.91
N LEU A 41 0.56 -14.18 -3.40
CA LEU A 41 1.81 -14.23 -2.63
C LEU A 41 2.32 -12.83 -2.30
N LEU A 42 1.88 -11.78 -3.00
CA LEU A 42 2.04 -10.40 -2.60
C LEU A 42 0.98 -10.07 -1.53
N GLU A 43 -0.29 -10.40 -1.79
CA GLU A 43 -1.34 -10.39 -0.77
C GLU A 43 -0.93 -11.26 0.44
N LYS A 44 -0.42 -12.49 0.27
CA LYS A 44 0.10 -13.32 1.38
C LYS A 44 1.55 -13.04 1.79
N SER A 45 2.28 -12.09 1.20
CA SER A 45 3.56 -11.59 1.76
C SER A 45 3.29 -10.45 2.72
N PHE A 46 2.35 -9.56 2.38
CA PHE A 46 1.93 -8.44 3.22
C PHE A 46 0.86 -8.83 4.25
N LEU A 47 -0.04 -9.76 3.92
CA LEU A 47 -0.84 -10.53 4.89
C LEU A 47 -0.09 -11.77 5.40
N SER A 48 1.23 -11.86 5.19
CA SER A 48 2.00 -12.96 5.75
C SER A 48 2.05 -12.84 7.26
N LYS A 49 1.32 -13.73 7.92
CA LYS A 49 1.52 -14.06 9.34
C LYS A 49 2.97 -14.45 9.65
N LYS A 50 3.87 -14.64 8.68
CA LYS A 50 5.30 -14.96 8.90
C LYS A 50 6.25 -13.76 8.85
N SER A 51 5.91 -12.66 8.17
CA SER A 51 6.71 -11.40 8.25
C SER A 51 6.30 -10.60 9.49
N LEU A 52 5.00 -10.40 9.67
CA LEU A 52 4.39 -9.65 10.78
C LEU A 52 4.32 -10.38 12.13
N ALA A 53 4.88 -11.59 12.24
CA ALA A 53 5.06 -12.29 13.52
C ALA A 53 6.48 -12.16 14.08
N ASN A 54 7.50 -12.01 13.23
CA ASN A 54 8.89 -11.99 13.70
C ASN A 54 9.38 -10.61 14.18
N SER A 55 8.60 -9.53 13.99
CA SER A 55 8.97 -8.18 14.49
C SER A 55 8.52 -7.90 15.94
N LEU A 56 7.75 -8.79 16.57
CA LEU A 56 7.14 -8.54 17.90
C LEU A 56 7.67 -9.42 19.04
N THR A 57 8.64 -10.32 18.80
CA THR A 57 9.32 -11.09 19.86
C THR A 57 10.58 -10.37 20.34
N GLY A 58 10.39 -9.20 20.96
CA GLY A 58 11.45 -8.43 21.60
C GLY A 58 11.11 -8.11 23.05
N LYS A 59 12.12 -7.99 23.91
CA LYS A 59 11.95 -7.74 25.37
C LYS A 59 11.03 -6.54 25.70
N ASN A 60 10.98 -5.53 24.83
CA ASN A 60 10.10 -4.37 24.98
C ASN A 60 8.61 -4.70 24.73
N SER A 61 8.33 -5.64 23.82
CA SER A 61 6.97 -6.16 23.57
C SER A 61 6.46 -6.90 24.81
N ASP A 62 7.29 -7.76 25.40
CA ASP A 62 6.96 -8.51 26.63
C ASP A 62 6.79 -7.59 27.85
N TYR A 63 7.50 -6.47 27.91
CA TYR A 63 7.28 -5.44 28.93
C TYR A 63 5.96 -4.72 28.72
N THR A 64 5.71 -4.25 27.49
CA THR A 64 4.48 -3.54 27.10
C THR A 64 3.23 -4.39 27.31
N ALA A 65 3.30 -5.69 27.00
CA ALA A 65 2.25 -6.67 27.27
C ALA A 65 1.95 -6.81 28.76
N ARG A 66 2.99 -6.98 29.60
CA ARG A 66 2.83 -7.13 31.07
C ARG A 66 2.24 -5.87 31.71
N VAL A 67 2.78 -4.69 31.43
CA VAL A 67 2.27 -3.43 32.00
C VAL A 67 0.80 -3.20 31.63
N PHE A 68 0.41 -3.54 30.41
CA PHE A 68 -0.99 -3.46 29.99
C PHE A 68 -1.86 -4.52 30.69
N ARG A 69 -1.41 -5.78 30.76
CA ARG A 69 -2.10 -6.84 31.49
C ARG A 69 -2.33 -6.48 32.95
N ASP A 70 -1.32 -5.92 33.61
CA ASP A 70 -1.38 -5.50 35.01
C ASP A 70 -2.44 -4.42 35.22
N LEU A 71 -2.53 -3.41 34.33
CA LEU A 71 -3.58 -2.38 34.34
C LEU A 71 -4.98 -2.99 34.27
N ILE A 72 -5.26 -3.80 33.24
CA ILE A 72 -6.61 -4.33 32.99
C ILE A 72 -6.96 -5.52 33.89
N SER A 73 -5.99 -6.07 34.64
CA SER A 73 -6.13 -7.30 35.42
C SER A 73 -7.31 -7.29 36.39
N CYS A 74 -7.57 -6.15 37.03
CA CYS A 74 -8.62 -5.96 38.04
C CYS A 74 -9.93 -5.37 37.50
N TRP A 75 -10.02 -5.08 36.19
CA TRP A 75 -11.22 -4.45 35.62
C TRP A 75 -12.42 -5.43 35.59
N PRO A 76 -13.66 -4.94 35.77
CA PRO A 76 -14.85 -5.76 35.61
C PRO A 76 -15.04 -6.16 34.13
N LEU A 77 -15.75 -7.27 33.91
CA LEU A 77 -15.91 -7.85 32.58
C LEU A 77 -16.58 -6.90 31.57
N GLU A 78 -17.54 -6.09 32.02
CA GLU A 78 -18.21 -5.04 31.23
C GLU A 78 -17.23 -3.99 30.67
N ASP A 79 -16.23 -3.60 31.48
CA ASP A 79 -15.23 -2.59 31.10
C ASP A 79 -14.21 -3.19 30.12
N LEU A 80 -13.84 -4.47 30.29
CA LEU A 80 -13.01 -5.22 29.35
C LEU A 80 -13.71 -5.40 27.98
N GLU A 81 -15.01 -5.72 27.98
CA GLU A 81 -15.81 -5.84 26.76
C GLU A 81 -16.00 -4.48 26.06
N SER A 82 -16.11 -3.39 26.82
CA SER A 82 -16.17 -2.03 26.30
C SER A 82 -14.86 -1.60 25.63
N LEU A 83 -13.70 -1.87 26.26
CA LEU A 83 -12.39 -1.64 25.65
C LEU A 83 -12.15 -2.55 24.43
N HIS A 84 -12.68 -3.77 24.45
CA HIS A 84 -12.60 -4.68 23.31
C HIS A 84 -13.39 -4.12 22.11
N ALA A 85 -14.60 -3.57 22.32
CA ALA A 85 -15.37 -2.92 21.25
C ALA A 85 -14.65 -1.70 20.65
N GLU A 86 -13.91 -0.93 21.46
CA GLU A 86 -13.07 0.17 20.99
C GLU A 86 -11.91 -0.33 20.12
N PHE A 87 -11.15 -1.33 20.59
CA PHE A 87 -10.04 -1.90 19.81
C PHE A 87 -10.50 -2.65 18.55
N GLU A 88 -11.65 -3.32 18.56
CA GLU A 88 -12.24 -3.91 17.34
C GLU A 88 -12.61 -2.84 16.32
N SER A 89 -13.15 -1.70 16.77
CA SER A 89 -13.46 -0.57 15.91
C SER A 89 -12.19 0.02 15.28
N ALA A 90 -11.17 0.27 16.08
CA ALA A 90 -9.86 0.68 15.61
C ALA A 90 -9.20 -0.35 14.67
N HIS A 91 -9.40 -1.64 14.90
CA HIS A 91 -8.93 -2.72 14.02
C HIS A 91 -9.60 -2.69 12.65
N VAL A 92 -10.91 -2.41 12.58
CA VAL A 92 -11.64 -2.22 11.32
C VAL A 92 -11.08 -1.02 10.54
N VAL A 93 -10.85 0.13 11.19
CA VAL A 93 -10.20 1.30 10.55
C VAL A 93 -8.80 0.94 10.05
N ARG A 94 -8.00 0.23 10.85
CA ARG A 94 -6.66 -0.24 10.45
C ARG A 94 -6.70 -1.13 9.21
N ASN A 95 -7.69 -2.02 9.09
CA ASN A 95 -7.81 -2.89 7.93
C ASN A 95 -8.18 -2.10 6.65
N LEU A 96 -9.00 -1.04 6.79
CA LEU A 96 -9.26 -0.10 5.68
C LEU A 96 -8.02 0.71 5.31
N PHE A 97 -7.21 1.16 6.28
CA PHE A 97 -5.91 1.78 6.00
C PHE A 97 -4.94 0.84 5.27
N LEU A 98 -4.83 -0.43 5.68
CA LEU A 98 -3.98 -1.41 4.98
C LEU A 98 -4.46 -1.67 3.54
N ARG A 99 -5.78 -1.60 3.30
CA ARG A 99 -6.34 -1.60 1.94
C ARG A 99 -5.95 -0.32 1.19
N SER A 100 -6.09 0.87 1.78
CA SER A 100 -5.76 2.15 1.10
C SER A 100 -4.28 2.27 0.74
N VAL A 101 -3.37 1.81 1.62
CA VAL A 101 -1.93 1.67 1.32
C VAL A 101 -1.70 0.86 0.05
N SER A 102 -2.30 -0.33 -0.02
CA SER A 102 -2.15 -1.27 -1.14
C SER A 102 -2.96 -0.90 -2.39
N THR A 103 -3.78 0.14 -2.33
CA THR A 103 -4.66 0.56 -3.43
C THR A 103 -3.90 1.48 -4.39
N ARG A 104 -4.02 1.20 -5.69
CA ARG A 104 -3.64 2.09 -6.80
C ARG A 104 -4.51 1.77 -8.02
N THR A 105 -4.60 2.70 -8.96
CA THR A 105 -5.21 2.50 -10.28
C THR A 105 -4.58 1.28 -10.95
N LYS A 106 -5.38 0.43 -11.63
CA LYS A 106 -4.84 -0.74 -12.34
C LYS A 106 -4.20 -0.27 -13.65
N ALA A 107 -2.89 -0.46 -13.82
CA ALA A 107 -2.26 -0.26 -15.12
C ALA A 107 -2.74 -1.31 -16.12
N PRO A 108 -3.03 -0.94 -17.38
CA PRO A 108 -3.51 -1.86 -18.39
C PRO A 108 -2.46 -2.92 -18.72
N THR A 109 -2.91 -4.12 -19.09
CA THR A 109 -2.04 -5.20 -19.58
C THR A 109 -1.65 -4.97 -21.04
N LEU A 110 -0.59 -5.65 -21.49
CA LEU A 110 -0.24 -5.72 -22.92
C LEU A 110 -1.45 -6.17 -23.76
N SER A 111 -2.20 -7.17 -23.31
CA SER A 111 -3.40 -7.67 -24.02
C SER A 111 -4.53 -6.64 -24.12
N GLN A 112 -4.73 -5.80 -23.10
CA GLN A 112 -5.71 -4.72 -23.12
C GLN A 112 -5.28 -3.61 -24.09
N GLN A 113 -4.03 -3.14 -24.00
CA GLN A 113 -3.51 -2.10 -24.89
C GLN A 113 -3.44 -2.57 -26.36
N MET A 114 -3.22 -3.86 -26.60
CA MET A 114 -3.28 -4.48 -27.92
C MET A 114 -4.71 -4.49 -28.49
N LEU A 115 -5.72 -4.81 -27.67
CA LEU A 115 -7.13 -4.69 -28.10
C LEU A 115 -7.51 -3.24 -28.39
N GLU A 116 -7.14 -2.30 -27.52
CA GLU A 116 -7.35 -0.86 -27.75
C GLU A 116 -6.69 -0.41 -29.08
N ALA A 117 -5.51 -0.94 -29.42
CA ALA A 117 -4.85 -0.67 -30.69
C ALA A 117 -5.63 -1.21 -31.90
N LEU A 118 -6.16 -2.44 -31.81
CA LEU A 118 -7.05 -3.01 -32.83
C LEU A 118 -8.35 -2.20 -33.00
N ASP A 119 -8.89 -1.68 -31.89
CA ASP A 119 -10.06 -0.78 -31.88
C ASP A 119 -9.72 0.68 -32.31
N GLY A 120 -8.49 0.93 -32.77
CA GLY A 120 -8.08 2.20 -33.42
C GLY A 120 -7.30 3.19 -32.55
N ALA A 121 -6.84 2.80 -31.35
CA ALA A 121 -6.02 3.67 -30.50
C ALA A 121 -4.60 3.92 -31.05
N VAL A 122 -4.17 3.15 -32.06
CA VAL A 122 -2.92 3.32 -32.82
C VAL A 122 -3.25 3.28 -34.32
N GLU A 123 -2.49 4.02 -35.13
CA GLU A 123 -2.71 4.10 -36.58
C GLU A 123 -2.26 2.79 -37.28
N PRO A 124 -3.16 2.07 -37.95
CA PRO A 124 -2.89 0.78 -38.60
C PRO A 124 -2.07 0.94 -39.88
N ASP A 125 -1.23 -0.05 -40.20
CA ASP A 125 -0.35 -0.07 -41.38
C ASP A 125 -0.74 -1.13 -42.42
N PHE A 126 -1.76 -1.94 -42.15
CA PHE A 126 -2.23 -3.03 -43.00
C PHE A 126 -3.76 -3.14 -43.02
N VAL A 127 -4.29 -3.62 -44.14
CA VAL A 127 -5.74 -3.89 -44.30
C VAL A 127 -5.93 -5.30 -44.83
N ILE A 128 -6.69 -6.12 -44.12
CA ILE A 128 -7.14 -7.43 -44.60
C ILE A 128 -8.57 -7.30 -45.11
N ASN A 129 -8.81 -7.66 -46.36
CA ASN A 129 -10.14 -7.83 -46.91
C ASN A 129 -10.51 -9.31 -46.84
N PHE A 130 -11.64 -9.66 -46.21
CA PHE A 130 -12.09 -11.05 -46.08
C PHE A 130 -13.61 -11.16 -46.21
N LYS A 131 -14.09 -11.93 -47.20
CA LYS A 131 -15.52 -12.11 -47.52
C LYS A 131 -16.33 -10.79 -47.56
N GLY A 132 -15.70 -9.70 -48.02
CA GLY A 132 -16.30 -8.35 -48.09
C GLY A 132 -16.22 -7.51 -46.81
N GLY A 133 -15.74 -8.07 -45.70
CA GLY A 133 -15.33 -7.32 -44.51
C GLY A 133 -13.94 -6.70 -44.70
N VAL A 134 -13.70 -5.54 -44.08
CA VAL A 134 -12.44 -4.79 -44.16
C VAL A 134 -11.89 -4.62 -42.74
N PHE A 135 -10.69 -5.14 -42.50
CA PHE A 135 -10.08 -5.20 -41.18
C PHE A 135 -8.76 -4.42 -41.16
N ASN A 136 -8.74 -3.32 -40.41
CA ASN A 136 -7.54 -2.53 -40.16
C ASN A 136 -6.69 -3.20 -39.08
N VAL A 137 -5.43 -3.51 -39.39
CA VAL A 137 -4.54 -4.28 -38.50
C VAL A 137 -3.09 -3.81 -38.63
N HIS A 138 -2.21 -4.37 -37.78
CA HIS A 138 -0.81 -4.02 -37.68
C HIS A 138 0.08 -5.18 -38.16
N LYS A 139 0.96 -4.95 -39.15
CA LYS A 139 1.86 -5.98 -39.72
C LYS A 139 2.69 -6.66 -38.63
N SER A 140 3.28 -5.88 -37.72
CA SER A 140 4.18 -6.41 -36.69
C SER A 140 3.49 -7.33 -35.69
N VAL A 141 2.22 -7.07 -35.35
CA VAL A 141 1.42 -7.95 -34.49
C VAL A 141 1.11 -9.28 -35.20
N LEU A 142 0.75 -9.23 -36.49
CA LEU A 142 0.53 -10.43 -37.31
C LEU A 142 1.82 -11.27 -37.44
N VAL A 143 2.95 -10.65 -37.79
CA VAL A 143 4.26 -11.33 -37.91
C VAL A 143 4.68 -11.98 -36.60
N ALA A 144 4.48 -11.31 -35.47
CA ALA A 144 4.85 -11.86 -34.18
C ALA A 144 4.05 -13.13 -33.83
N ARG A 145 2.77 -13.18 -34.21
CA ARG A 145 1.79 -14.16 -33.72
C ARG A 145 1.39 -15.24 -34.72
N CYS A 146 1.56 -15.03 -36.02
CA CYS A 146 1.09 -15.91 -37.09
C CYS A 146 2.21 -16.20 -38.08
N THR A 147 2.66 -17.45 -38.18
CA THR A 147 3.80 -17.78 -39.05
C THR A 147 3.47 -17.56 -40.52
N TYR A 148 2.23 -17.83 -40.94
CA TYR A 148 1.72 -17.53 -42.28
C TYR A 148 1.99 -16.08 -42.71
N PHE A 149 1.71 -15.11 -41.84
CA PHE A 149 1.95 -13.69 -42.15
C PHE A 149 3.44 -13.34 -42.07
N ALA A 150 4.21 -13.97 -41.18
CA ALA A 150 5.67 -13.84 -41.15
C ALA A 150 6.32 -14.35 -42.46
N ASP A 151 5.83 -15.47 -43.01
CA ASP A 151 6.27 -16.03 -44.29
C ASP A 151 5.83 -15.15 -45.47
N LEU A 152 4.57 -14.68 -45.47
CA LEU A 152 4.02 -13.78 -46.50
C LEU A 152 4.82 -12.47 -46.64
N PHE A 153 5.22 -11.87 -45.51
CA PHE A 153 5.95 -10.60 -45.50
C PHE A 153 7.49 -10.78 -45.53
N SER A 154 7.99 -12.01 -45.63
CA SER A 154 9.43 -12.29 -45.65
C SER A 154 10.10 -11.83 -46.95
N PRO A 155 11.26 -11.16 -46.90
CA PRO A 155 11.86 -10.43 -48.03
C PRO A 155 12.52 -11.32 -49.12
N GLY A 156 12.04 -12.55 -49.32
CA GLY A 156 12.55 -13.50 -50.32
C GLY A 156 11.49 -14.12 -51.24
N VAL A 157 10.20 -13.95 -50.97
CA VAL A 157 9.09 -14.56 -51.75
C VAL A 157 8.39 -13.52 -52.66
N ALA A 158 8.64 -12.23 -52.41
CA ALA A 158 7.88 -11.11 -52.94
C ALA A 158 8.61 -10.38 -54.08
N VAL A 159 8.27 -10.70 -55.34
CA VAL A 159 8.52 -9.78 -56.48
C VAL A 159 7.49 -8.63 -56.48
N GLU A 160 6.28 -8.87 -55.94
CA GLU A 160 5.17 -7.90 -55.83
C GLU A 160 4.42 -8.00 -54.48
N GLY A 161 5.10 -8.42 -53.40
CA GLY A 161 4.49 -8.61 -52.07
C GLY A 161 4.77 -7.47 -51.08
N PRO A 162 3.86 -7.18 -50.14
CA PRO A 162 4.03 -6.11 -49.15
C PRO A 162 5.09 -6.46 -48.10
N SER A 163 6.23 -5.76 -48.10
CA SER A 163 7.25 -5.95 -47.06
C SER A 163 6.85 -5.28 -45.73
N CYS A 164 7.36 -5.81 -44.62
CA CYS A 164 7.28 -5.15 -43.30
C CYS A 164 7.97 -3.77 -43.28
N SER A 165 8.94 -3.54 -44.17
CA SER A 165 9.67 -2.27 -44.29
C SER A 165 8.97 -1.22 -45.16
N SER A 166 7.86 -1.56 -45.83
CA SER A 166 7.15 -0.61 -46.69
C SER A 166 6.18 0.25 -45.87
N PRO A 167 6.36 1.60 -45.85
CA PRO A 167 5.52 2.52 -45.07
C PRO A 167 4.17 2.81 -45.73
N VAL A 168 3.84 2.15 -46.85
CA VAL A 168 2.56 2.30 -47.53
C VAL A 168 1.54 1.35 -46.92
N GLN A 169 0.36 1.87 -46.57
CA GLN A 169 -0.80 1.08 -46.17
C GLN A 169 -1.18 0.15 -47.33
N SER A 170 -0.86 -1.12 -47.17
CA SER A 170 -1.08 -2.17 -48.17
C SER A 170 -2.32 -2.97 -47.80
N SER A 171 -3.25 -3.13 -48.74
CA SER A 171 -4.38 -4.06 -48.62
C SER A 171 -4.01 -5.46 -49.11
N PHE A 172 -4.58 -6.48 -48.49
CA PHE A 172 -4.44 -7.87 -48.90
C PHE A 172 -5.80 -8.58 -48.87
N ASP A 173 -6.18 -9.17 -50.00
CA ASP A 173 -7.40 -9.96 -50.13
C ASP A 173 -7.11 -11.38 -49.65
N LEU A 174 -7.66 -11.75 -48.49
CA LEU A 174 -7.43 -13.06 -47.87
C LEU A 174 -8.44 -14.08 -48.39
N GLU A 175 -7.95 -15.04 -49.17
CA GLU A 175 -8.70 -16.23 -49.57
C GLU A 175 -8.32 -17.43 -48.68
N LEU A 176 -9.31 -17.97 -47.96
CA LEU A 176 -9.15 -19.20 -47.18
C LEU A 176 -9.50 -20.43 -48.01
N PRO A 177 -8.88 -21.61 -47.77
CA PRO A 177 -9.25 -22.86 -48.43
C PRO A 177 -10.74 -23.19 -48.26
N PRO A 178 -11.41 -23.80 -49.27
CA PRO A 178 -12.84 -24.15 -49.17
C PRO A 178 -13.22 -25.09 -48.02
N SER A 179 -12.24 -25.76 -47.40
CA SER A 179 -12.41 -26.59 -46.21
C SER A 179 -12.57 -25.79 -44.91
N LEU A 180 -12.27 -24.48 -44.91
CA LEU A 180 -12.45 -23.56 -43.80
C LEU A 180 -13.64 -22.63 -44.09
N ASP A 181 -14.87 -23.13 -43.86
CA ASP A 181 -16.05 -22.27 -43.93
C ASP A 181 -16.18 -21.41 -42.66
N VAL A 182 -15.59 -20.21 -42.75
CA VAL A 182 -15.48 -19.24 -41.66
C VAL A 182 -16.22 -17.96 -42.03
N SER A 183 -17.05 -17.44 -41.13
CA SER A 183 -17.76 -16.17 -41.30
C SER A 183 -16.89 -14.95 -40.96
N VAL A 184 -17.34 -13.76 -41.39
CA VAL A 184 -16.66 -12.48 -41.10
C VAL A 184 -16.51 -12.25 -39.58
N ALA A 185 -17.51 -12.63 -38.79
CA ALA A 185 -17.48 -12.48 -37.32
C ALA A 185 -16.51 -13.46 -36.63
N GLU A 186 -16.38 -14.70 -37.13
CA GLU A 186 -15.40 -15.67 -36.61
C GLU A 186 -13.96 -15.26 -36.97
N PHE A 187 -13.76 -14.61 -38.12
CA PHE A 187 -12.47 -14.00 -38.47
C PHE A 187 -12.15 -12.76 -37.60
N GLU A 188 -13.15 -11.95 -37.26
CA GLU A 188 -12.99 -10.84 -36.31
C GLU A 188 -12.63 -11.32 -34.89
N GLU A 189 -13.24 -12.42 -34.44
CA GLU A 189 -12.88 -13.09 -33.17
C GLU A 189 -11.44 -13.62 -33.20
N PHE A 190 -11.02 -14.22 -34.32
CA PHE A 190 -9.63 -14.63 -34.54
C PHE A 190 -8.65 -13.44 -34.45
N LEU A 191 -8.96 -12.30 -35.05
CA LEU A 191 -8.14 -11.10 -34.93
C LEU A 191 -8.07 -10.62 -33.47
N ARG A 192 -9.19 -10.60 -32.73
CA ARG A 192 -9.15 -10.28 -31.29
C ARG A 192 -8.28 -11.25 -30.49
N PHE A 193 -8.29 -12.54 -30.82
CA PHE A 193 -7.39 -13.52 -30.20
C PHE A 193 -5.91 -13.26 -30.53
N VAL A 194 -5.58 -12.89 -31.78
CA VAL A 194 -4.19 -12.56 -32.17
C VAL A 194 -3.61 -11.46 -31.28
N TYR A 195 -4.39 -10.41 -31.00
CA TYR A 195 -3.99 -9.26 -30.19
C TYR A 195 -4.06 -9.51 -28.68
N SER A 196 -5.06 -10.25 -28.17
CA SER A 196 -5.28 -10.44 -26.72
C SER A 196 -4.66 -11.72 -26.14
N GLY A 197 -4.53 -12.78 -26.95
CA GLY A 197 -4.25 -14.14 -26.47
C GLY A 197 -5.42 -14.80 -25.74
N GLU A 198 -6.63 -14.21 -25.80
CA GLU A 198 -7.84 -14.72 -25.16
C GLU A 198 -8.89 -15.04 -26.25
N ILE A 199 -9.57 -16.17 -26.10
CA ILE A 199 -10.60 -16.68 -27.02
C ILE A 199 -11.74 -17.26 -26.19
N ALA A 200 -12.99 -17.12 -26.65
CA ALA A 200 -14.13 -17.69 -25.94
C ALA A 200 -14.07 -19.23 -25.97
N THR A 201 -14.54 -19.89 -24.91
CA THR A 201 -14.52 -21.37 -24.81
C THR A 201 -15.34 -22.07 -25.89
N ASP A 202 -16.34 -21.39 -26.43
CA ASP A 202 -17.26 -21.89 -27.46
C ASP A 202 -16.94 -21.33 -28.86
N SER A 203 -15.77 -20.70 -29.02
CA SER A 203 -15.38 -20.05 -30.27
C SER A 203 -15.21 -21.04 -31.43
N ARG A 204 -15.74 -20.65 -32.59
CA ARG A 204 -15.54 -21.35 -33.86
C ARG A 204 -14.29 -20.91 -34.62
N ALA A 205 -13.51 -19.97 -34.09
CA ALA A 205 -12.25 -19.53 -34.70
C ALA A 205 -11.10 -20.54 -34.50
N ALA A 206 -11.29 -21.64 -33.74
CA ALA A 206 -10.27 -22.66 -33.51
C ALA A 206 -9.57 -23.22 -34.78
N PRO A 207 -10.25 -23.48 -35.92
CA PRO A 207 -9.60 -23.93 -37.16
C PRO A 207 -8.65 -22.88 -37.76
N LEU A 208 -8.92 -21.58 -37.54
CA LEU A 208 -8.03 -20.50 -37.96
C LEU A 208 -6.74 -20.48 -37.12
N LEU A 209 -6.82 -20.85 -35.84
CA LEU A 209 -5.64 -20.96 -34.97
C LEU A 209 -4.65 -22.02 -35.48
N GLU A 210 -5.17 -23.15 -35.94
CA GLU A 210 -4.36 -24.21 -36.55
C GLU A 210 -3.80 -23.77 -37.91
N TYR A 211 -4.64 -23.21 -38.78
CA TYR A 211 -4.24 -22.76 -40.13
C TYR A 211 -3.18 -21.65 -40.11
N PHE A 212 -3.32 -20.65 -39.25
CA PHE A 212 -2.34 -19.55 -39.10
C PHE A 212 -1.21 -19.88 -38.11
N HIS A 213 -1.16 -21.10 -37.58
CA HIS A 213 -0.23 -21.58 -36.55
C HIS A 213 -0.13 -20.65 -35.32
N CYS A 214 -1.25 -20.05 -34.92
CA CYS A 214 -1.35 -19.07 -33.85
C CYS A 214 -1.94 -19.71 -32.58
N LEU A 215 -1.08 -20.26 -31.71
CA LEU A 215 -1.53 -20.95 -30.50
C LEU A 215 -1.56 -20.02 -29.27
N GLN A 216 -2.44 -20.34 -28.32
CA GLN A 216 -2.70 -19.51 -27.13
C GLN A 216 -1.54 -19.53 -26.14
N GLU A 217 -0.96 -20.70 -25.89
CA GLU A 217 0.09 -20.92 -24.90
C GLU A 217 1.34 -20.07 -25.16
N PHE A 218 1.59 -19.71 -26.43
CA PHE A 218 2.77 -18.96 -26.85
C PHE A 218 2.58 -17.44 -26.87
N TYR A 219 1.41 -16.86 -26.59
CA TYR A 219 1.15 -15.42 -26.70
C TYR A 219 2.27 -14.51 -26.15
N ASN A 220 2.69 -14.73 -24.89
CA ASN A 220 3.77 -13.94 -24.26
C ASN A 220 5.16 -14.30 -24.81
N ALA A 221 5.35 -15.55 -25.26
CA ALA A 221 6.61 -16.06 -25.79
C ALA A 221 6.86 -15.61 -27.24
N ASP A 222 5.81 -15.46 -28.02
CA ASP A 222 5.81 -14.98 -29.41
C ASP A 222 6.23 -13.50 -29.47
N PHE A 223 5.63 -12.64 -28.64
CA PHE A 223 6.08 -11.26 -28.52
C PHE A 223 7.49 -11.14 -27.93
N ALA A 224 7.86 -11.99 -26.96
CA ALA A 224 9.24 -12.03 -26.45
C ALA A 224 10.25 -12.51 -27.52
N ARG A 225 9.86 -13.41 -28.43
CA ARG A 225 10.66 -13.82 -29.59
C ARG A 225 10.76 -12.68 -30.61
N PHE A 226 9.63 -12.06 -30.96
CA PHE A 226 9.58 -10.91 -31.87
C PHE A 226 10.40 -9.73 -31.36
N ALA A 227 10.44 -9.47 -30.05
CA ALA A 227 11.32 -8.48 -29.43
C ALA A 227 12.78 -8.64 -29.87
N THR A 228 13.31 -9.87 -29.86
CA THR A 228 14.70 -10.14 -30.27
C THR A 228 14.95 -9.90 -31.77
N VAL A 229 13.92 -10.07 -32.60
CA VAL A 229 13.96 -9.78 -34.05
C VAL A 229 13.87 -8.27 -34.33
N SER A 230 13.00 -7.56 -33.58
CA SER A 230 12.80 -6.10 -33.71
C SER A 230 14.05 -5.28 -33.41
N VAL A 231 14.93 -5.77 -32.53
CA VAL A 231 16.21 -5.13 -32.18
C VAL A 231 17.17 -5.02 -33.38
N VAL A 232 17.02 -5.90 -34.37
CA VAL A 232 17.84 -5.94 -35.59
C VAL A 232 17.10 -5.40 -36.81
N SER A 233 15.79 -5.68 -36.91
CA SER A 233 15.00 -5.47 -38.14
C SER A 233 13.81 -4.51 -37.99
N GLY A 234 13.69 -3.83 -36.85
CA GLY A 234 12.62 -2.86 -36.59
C GLY A 234 12.63 -1.64 -37.52
N ASP A 235 11.44 -1.07 -37.73
CA ASP A 235 11.19 0.12 -38.55
C ASP A 235 11.65 1.44 -37.88
N CYS A 236 11.83 1.41 -36.56
CA CYS A 236 12.30 2.53 -35.76
C CYS A 236 13.77 2.35 -35.37
N GLU A 237 14.60 3.35 -35.66
CA GLU A 237 15.96 3.46 -35.11
C GLU A 237 15.93 4.31 -33.84
N LEU A 238 16.60 3.85 -32.78
CA LEU A 238 16.75 4.54 -31.51
C LEU A 238 18.24 4.83 -31.27
N THR A 239 18.62 6.09 -31.36
CA THR A 239 19.99 6.58 -31.22
C THR A 239 20.14 7.27 -29.87
N PHE A 240 20.90 6.68 -28.95
CA PHE A 240 21.18 7.25 -27.63
C PHE A 240 22.52 7.97 -27.66
N SER A 241 22.47 9.29 -27.50
CA SER A 241 23.61 10.20 -27.64
C SER A 241 23.97 10.86 -26.32
N SER A 242 25.21 10.65 -25.87
CA SER A 242 25.85 11.47 -24.84
C SER A 242 26.43 12.72 -25.49
N ARG A 243 25.74 13.87 -25.35
CA ARG A 243 26.22 15.16 -25.86
C ARG A 243 27.12 15.87 -24.84
N PRO A 244 28.45 15.96 -25.03
CA PRO A 244 29.24 16.95 -24.32
C PRO A 244 28.93 18.34 -24.91
N SER A 245 28.42 19.26 -24.09
CA SER A 245 28.11 20.63 -24.50
C SER A 245 29.35 21.53 -24.67
N CYS A 246 30.56 20.96 -24.70
CA CYS A 246 31.81 21.68 -24.90
C CYS A 246 32.76 20.86 -25.78
N ALA A 247 33.35 21.51 -26.78
CA ALA A 247 34.15 20.87 -27.82
C ALA A 247 35.60 20.63 -27.37
N GLU A 248 35.83 19.59 -26.56
CA GLU A 248 37.18 19.02 -26.38
C GLU A 248 37.23 17.56 -26.83
N LYS A 249 38.15 17.28 -27.76
CA LYS A 249 38.40 15.93 -28.27
C LYS A 249 39.01 15.05 -27.18
N ARG A 250 38.25 14.07 -26.71
CA ARG A 250 38.80 12.83 -26.11
C ARG A 250 38.07 11.65 -26.73
N ASP A 251 38.85 10.67 -27.20
CA ASP A 251 38.32 9.47 -27.81
C ASP A 251 37.51 8.62 -26.83
N HIS A 252 36.67 7.76 -27.41
CA HIS A 252 35.90 6.68 -26.76
C HIS A 252 34.56 7.07 -26.10
N THR A 253 33.54 7.32 -26.92
CA THR A 253 32.41 6.38 -27.12
C THR A 253 31.47 6.91 -28.21
N GLY A 254 30.98 6.02 -29.09
CA GLY A 254 29.97 6.37 -30.09
C GLY A 254 28.55 6.36 -29.54
N ASP A 255 27.62 6.97 -30.28
CA ASP A 255 26.18 6.85 -30.04
C ASP A 255 25.79 5.37 -29.91
N PHE A 256 24.94 5.03 -28.94
CA PHE A 256 24.38 3.68 -28.85
C PHE A 256 23.15 3.60 -29.74
N ILE A 257 23.27 2.87 -30.85
CA ILE A 257 22.19 2.68 -31.81
C ILE A 257 21.58 1.30 -31.60
N THR A 258 20.25 1.25 -31.51
CA THR A 258 19.46 0.01 -31.51
C THR A 258 18.18 0.23 -32.32
N ARG A 259 17.48 -0.84 -32.71
CA ARG A 259 16.20 -0.71 -33.43
C ARG A 259 15.05 -1.26 -32.60
N SER A 260 13.83 -0.89 -32.96
CA SER A 260 12.61 -1.41 -32.36
C SER A 260 11.42 -1.22 -33.29
N ASP A 261 10.25 -1.69 -32.85
CA ASP A 261 9.01 -1.61 -33.60
C ASP A 261 8.17 -0.39 -33.19
N SER A 262 7.90 0.52 -34.13
CA SER A 262 7.19 1.77 -33.86
C SER A 262 5.73 1.54 -33.43
N THR A 263 5.11 0.43 -33.87
CA THR A 263 3.76 0.05 -33.44
C THR A 263 3.77 -0.38 -31.99
N PHE A 264 4.63 -1.32 -31.57
CA PHE A 264 4.68 -1.73 -30.17
C PHE A 264 5.06 -0.58 -29.23
N LEU A 265 5.99 0.29 -29.64
CA LEU A 265 6.30 1.53 -28.90
C LEU A 265 5.07 2.44 -28.78
N SER A 266 4.30 2.63 -29.85
CA SER A 266 3.06 3.42 -29.86
C SER A 266 1.95 2.82 -28.99
N ILE A 267 1.81 1.49 -28.98
CA ILE A 267 0.81 0.79 -28.17
C ILE A 267 1.09 1.00 -26.68
N ARG A 268 2.37 0.91 -26.28
CA ARG A 268 2.78 0.90 -24.86
C ARG A 268 3.03 2.27 -24.26
N SER A 269 3.28 3.29 -25.08
CA SER A 269 3.64 4.64 -24.65
C SER A 269 2.90 5.69 -25.48
N SER A 270 2.09 6.52 -24.80
CA SER A 270 1.41 7.66 -25.43
C SER A 270 2.39 8.73 -25.92
N TYR A 271 3.55 8.86 -25.27
CA TYR A 271 4.67 9.70 -25.70
C TYR A 271 5.19 9.27 -27.08
N PHE A 272 5.57 8.00 -27.24
CA PHE A 272 6.05 7.49 -28.53
C PHE A 272 4.97 7.57 -29.61
N ARG A 273 3.71 7.21 -29.28
CA ARG A 273 2.56 7.36 -30.19
C ARG A 273 2.43 8.79 -30.73
N SER A 274 2.46 9.78 -29.84
CA SER A 274 2.35 11.20 -30.21
C SER A 274 3.55 11.67 -31.05
N LEU A 275 4.75 11.23 -30.70
CA LEU A 275 6.00 11.53 -31.41
C LEU A 275 6.00 10.97 -32.84
N PHE A 276 5.55 9.73 -33.05
CA PHE A 276 5.48 9.12 -34.37
C PHE A 276 4.36 9.72 -35.23
N VAL A 277 3.16 9.94 -34.67
CA VAL A 277 2.06 10.64 -35.37
C VAL A 277 2.48 12.03 -35.85
N LYS A 278 3.26 12.77 -35.05
CA LYS A 278 3.81 14.07 -35.48
C LYS A 278 4.78 13.91 -36.66
N ARG A 279 5.76 13.01 -36.56
CA ARG A 279 6.78 12.83 -37.61
C ARG A 279 6.23 12.31 -38.94
N ARG A 280 5.24 11.41 -38.91
CA ARG A 280 4.53 10.95 -40.12
C ARG A 280 3.89 12.12 -40.87
N LYS A 281 3.25 13.05 -40.15
CA LYS A 281 2.63 14.27 -40.73
C LYS A 281 3.65 15.23 -41.36
N GLU A 282 4.85 15.33 -40.78
CA GLU A 282 5.91 16.22 -41.26
C GLU A 282 6.62 15.69 -42.52
N LYS A 283 6.37 14.42 -42.94
CA LYS A 283 6.94 13.76 -44.14
C LYS A 283 8.49 13.73 -44.20
N VAL A 284 9.16 13.79 -43.05
CA VAL A 284 10.61 14.04 -42.97
C VAL A 284 11.50 12.84 -43.32
N ALA A 285 11.02 11.60 -43.18
CA ALA A 285 11.86 10.41 -43.40
C ALA A 285 11.08 9.15 -43.84
N VAL A 286 11.80 8.25 -44.53
CA VAL A 286 11.35 6.88 -44.89
C VAL A 286 11.54 5.89 -43.73
N GLU A 287 12.48 6.16 -42.81
CA GLU A 287 12.70 5.40 -41.58
C GLU A 287 12.48 6.29 -40.34
N LEU A 288 11.93 5.71 -39.25
CA LEU A 288 11.62 6.46 -38.03
C LEU A 288 12.84 6.51 -37.10
N ALA A 289 13.75 7.48 -37.29
CA ALA A 289 14.91 7.67 -36.42
C ALA A 289 14.61 8.57 -35.20
N VAL A 290 14.74 8.06 -33.98
CA VAL A 290 14.58 8.79 -32.70
C VAL A 290 15.93 8.96 -32.01
N THR A 291 16.44 10.19 -31.94
CA THR A 291 17.56 10.51 -31.05
C THR A 291 17.06 10.79 -29.64
N VAL A 292 17.66 10.13 -28.64
CA VAL A 292 17.38 10.28 -27.21
C VAL A 292 18.66 10.69 -26.49
N ASP A 293 18.56 11.60 -25.53
CA ASP A 293 19.69 11.99 -24.69
C ASP A 293 19.96 10.91 -23.64
N GLU A 294 21.20 10.48 -23.48
CA GLU A 294 21.58 9.48 -22.46
C GLU A 294 21.37 9.96 -21.02
N ASN A 295 21.32 11.28 -20.80
CA ASN A 295 20.95 11.85 -19.51
C ASN A 295 19.46 11.66 -19.17
N LEU A 296 18.62 11.36 -20.19
CA LEU A 296 17.19 11.09 -20.04
C LEU A 296 16.90 9.59 -19.99
N ILE A 297 17.53 8.80 -20.86
CA ILE A 297 17.44 7.33 -20.85
C ILE A 297 18.85 6.74 -20.95
N PRO A 298 19.44 6.28 -19.84
CA PRO A 298 20.75 5.65 -19.83
C PRO A 298 20.79 4.40 -20.73
N ARG A 299 21.82 4.28 -21.58
CA ARG A 299 21.99 3.15 -22.51
C ARG A 299 21.96 1.77 -21.82
N THR A 300 22.29 1.71 -20.53
CA THR A 300 22.26 0.51 -19.68
C THR A 300 20.86 -0.07 -19.45
N LEU A 301 19.83 0.77 -19.40
CA LEU A 301 18.44 0.39 -19.16
C LEU A 301 17.65 0.08 -20.43
N VAL A 302 18.16 0.47 -21.61
CA VAL A 302 17.44 0.33 -22.89
C VAL A 302 16.97 -1.11 -23.17
N PRO A 303 17.77 -2.19 -22.98
CA PRO A 303 17.26 -3.54 -23.22
C PRO A 303 16.19 -3.99 -22.24
N VAL A 304 16.12 -3.40 -21.03
CA VAL A 304 15.06 -3.65 -20.05
C VAL A 304 13.77 -2.99 -20.51
N ILE A 305 13.85 -1.73 -20.95
CA ILE A 305 12.70 -0.97 -21.47
C ILE A 305 12.15 -1.64 -22.73
N LEU A 306 13.01 -1.97 -23.70
CA LEU A 306 12.58 -2.65 -24.92
C LEU A 306 11.97 -4.02 -24.63
N TYR A 307 12.51 -4.81 -23.69
CA TYR A 307 11.88 -6.06 -23.30
C TYR A 307 10.49 -5.86 -22.65
N ALA A 308 10.30 -4.82 -21.85
CA ALA A 308 9.01 -4.47 -21.27
C ALA A 308 8.00 -3.92 -22.30
N VAL A 309 8.45 -3.31 -23.40
CA VAL A 309 7.56 -2.92 -24.51
C VAL A 309 6.82 -4.15 -25.05
N PHE A 310 7.52 -5.24 -25.33
CA PHE A 310 6.92 -6.48 -25.84
C PHE A 310 6.36 -7.43 -24.77
N THR A 311 6.51 -7.13 -23.48
CA THR A 311 6.10 -8.05 -22.39
C THR A 311 5.60 -7.31 -21.14
N ASP A 312 4.64 -7.88 -20.40
CA ASP A 312 4.30 -7.37 -19.05
C ASP A 312 5.30 -7.84 -17.97
N SER A 313 6.61 -7.82 -18.26
CA SER A 313 7.67 -8.28 -17.35
C SER A 313 8.88 -7.33 -17.29
N LEU A 314 9.27 -7.00 -16.06
CA LEU A 314 10.49 -6.27 -15.72
C LEU A 314 11.61 -7.27 -15.38
N ASP A 315 12.73 -7.18 -16.10
CA ASP A 315 13.88 -8.09 -15.98
C ASP A 315 15.21 -7.30 -15.94
N PHE A 316 15.71 -7.03 -14.73
CA PHE A 316 17.01 -6.36 -14.53
C PHE A 316 18.22 -7.24 -14.88
N GLY A 317 18.03 -8.53 -15.21
CA GLY A 317 19.09 -9.37 -15.79
C GLY A 317 19.50 -8.94 -17.20
N ARG A 318 18.70 -8.08 -17.85
CA ARG A 318 18.96 -7.50 -19.19
C ARG A 318 19.69 -6.16 -19.17
N VAL A 319 20.00 -5.62 -17.99
CA VAL A 319 20.82 -4.40 -17.86
C VAL A 319 22.20 -4.65 -18.48
N LEU A 320 22.68 -3.73 -19.31
CA LEU A 320 24.03 -3.83 -19.89
C LEU A 320 25.07 -3.59 -18.80
N CYS A 321 25.62 -4.65 -18.21
CA CYS A 321 26.64 -4.60 -17.16
C CYS A 321 28.03 -4.09 -17.64
N SER A 322 28.13 -3.37 -18.76
CA SER A 322 29.40 -3.13 -19.45
C SER A 322 29.45 -1.83 -20.26
N THR A 323 29.30 -0.67 -19.60
CA THR A 323 29.96 0.59 -20.07
C THR A 323 30.44 1.41 -18.86
N PRO A 324 31.73 1.73 -18.73
CA PRO A 324 32.30 2.42 -17.56
C PRO A 324 32.05 3.95 -17.57
N LEU A 325 31.00 4.42 -18.24
CA LEU A 325 30.75 5.83 -18.58
C LEU A 325 29.30 6.28 -18.35
N SER A 326 28.36 5.36 -18.19
CA SER A 326 27.01 5.64 -17.69
C SER A 326 26.98 5.85 -16.17
N THR A 327 28.16 5.84 -15.53
CA THR A 327 28.38 5.80 -14.08
C THR A 327 28.42 7.16 -13.39
N ASN A 328 27.77 8.17 -13.98
CA ASN A 328 27.77 9.56 -13.51
C ASN A 328 26.46 9.98 -12.82
N SER A 329 25.59 9.03 -12.43
CA SER A 329 24.41 9.39 -11.64
C SER A 329 24.84 9.80 -10.22
N LEU A 330 24.29 10.91 -9.71
CA LEU A 330 24.55 11.35 -8.33
C LEU A 330 24.13 10.27 -7.32
N CYS A 331 23.10 9.47 -7.64
CA CYS A 331 22.67 8.33 -6.84
C CYS A 331 23.73 7.23 -6.75
N GLU A 332 24.48 6.96 -7.82
CA GLU A 332 25.56 5.97 -7.81
C GLU A 332 26.72 6.43 -6.93
N VAL A 333 27.14 7.69 -7.08
CA VAL A 333 28.19 8.31 -6.26
C VAL A 333 27.76 8.36 -4.79
N GLN A 334 26.52 8.74 -4.51
CA GLN A 334 25.98 8.76 -3.15
C GLN A 334 25.87 7.36 -2.55
N ALA A 335 25.51 6.34 -3.33
CA ALA A 335 25.51 4.95 -2.89
C ALA A 335 26.94 4.49 -2.54
N MET A 336 27.90 4.69 -3.43
CA MET A 336 29.31 4.33 -3.21
C MET A 336 29.93 5.04 -2.00
N VAL A 337 29.72 6.36 -1.86
CA VAL A 337 30.18 7.13 -0.69
C VAL A 337 29.52 6.65 0.61
N SER A 338 28.27 6.17 0.54
CA SER A 338 27.55 5.56 1.67
C SER A 338 27.88 4.08 1.90
N GLY A 339 28.80 3.48 1.14
CA GLY A 339 29.13 2.05 1.20
C GLY A 339 27.99 1.11 0.75
N LYS A 340 26.96 1.63 0.07
CA LYS A 340 25.81 0.88 -0.45
C LYS A 340 26.09 0.44 -1.89
N ASP A 341 25.58 -0.74 -2.27
CA ASP A 341 25.76 -1.25 -3.64
C ASP A 341 25.03 -0.33 -4.65
N PRO A 342 25.76 0.31 -5.59
CA PRO A 342 25.13 1.10 -6.65
C PRO A 342 24.15 0.27 -7.49
N ASN A 343 24.43 -1.02 -7.69
CA ASN A 343 23.61 -1.94 -8.48
C ASN A 343 22.38 -2.49 -7.74
N SER A 344 22.07 -1.96 -6.55
CA SER A 344 20.91 -2.42 -5.78
C SER A 344 19.62 -2.36 -6.62
N PRO A 345 18.70 -3.33 -6.44
CA PRO A 345 17.45 -3.39 -7.21
C PRO A 345 16.55 -2.18 -6.97
N ILE A 346 16.73 -1.46 -5.85
CA ILE A 346 16.03 -0.21 -5.57
C ILE A 346 16.56 0.90 -6.47
N ASN A 347 17.87 1.17 -6.49
CA ASN A 347 18.44 2.24 -7.32
C ASN A 347 18.03 2.11 -8.79
N ARG A 348 18.17 0.89 -9.35
CA ARG A 348 17.78 0.57 -10.73
C ARG A 348 16.28 0.74 -10.98
N ALA A 349 15.43 0.42 -10.00
CA ALA A 349 13.99 0.61 -10.11
C ALA A 349 13.56 2.08 -9.93
N THR A 350 14.25 2.85 -9.09
CA THR A 350 14.06 4.29 -8.88
C THR A 350 14.34 5.07 -10.16
N GLU A 351 15.48 4.80 -10.80
CA GLU A 351 15.87 5.39 -12.09
C GLU A 351 14.89 5.01 -13.21
N LEU A 352 14.59 3.71 -13.35
CA LEU A 352 13.66 3.21 -14.35
C LEU A 352 12.21 3.68 -14.13
N TYR A 353 11.79 3.94 -12.88
CA TYR A 353 10.47 4.50 -12.57
C TYR A 353 10.29 5.88 -13.21
N HIS A 354 11.26 6.79 -13.06
CA HIS A 354 11.15 8.13 -13.65
C HIS A 354 11.11 8.07 -15.19
N ILE A 355 11.90 7.18 -15.80
CA ILE A 355 11.85 6.94 -17.25
C ILE A 355 10.47 6.39 -17.66
N ALA A 356 9.91 5.44 -16.90
CA ALA A 356 8.60 4.87 -17.19
C ALA A 356 7.47 5.90 -17.04
N VAL A 357 7.54 6.80 -16.06
CA VAL A 357 6.60 7.92 -15.90
C VAL A 357 6.74 8.92 -17.04
N PHE A 358 7.97 9.29 -17.43
CA PHE A 358 8.23 10.18 -18.58
C PHE A 358 7.67 9.62 -19.90
N LEU A 359 7.80 8.31 -20.13
CA LEU A 359 7.26 7.64 -21.31
C LEU A 359 5.74 7.38 -21.25
N ASP A 360 5.04 7.76 -20.18
CA ASP A 360 3.67 7.34 -19.86
C ASP A 360 3.47 5.81 -19.99
N PHE A 361 4.46 5.07 -19.50
CA PHE A 361 4.46 3.61 -19.52
C PHE A 361 4.02 3.07 -18.15
N GLN A 362 2.72 3.25 -17.86
CA GLN A 362 2.10 2.97 -16.56
C GLN A 362 2.40 1.57 -16.01
N ARG A 363 2.39 0.54 -16.88
CA ARG A 363 2.66 -0.85 -16.49
C ARG A 363 4.10 -1.03 -15.99
N LEU A 364 5.08 -0.45 -16.67
CA LEU A 364 6.49 -0.50 -16.28
C LEU A 364 6.73 0.28 -14.98
N ALA A 365 6.09 1.44 -14.82
CA ALA A 365 6.16 2.23 -13.59
C ALA A 365 5.68 1.42 -12.37
N GLN A 366 4.52 0.74 -12.47
CA GLN A 366 4.01 -0.12 -11.39
C GLN A 366 4.93 -1.32 -11.08
N GLN A 367 5.64 -1.85 -12.08
CA GLN A 367 6.61 -2.92 -11.84
C GLN A 367 7.86 -2.42 -11.12
N CYS A 368 8.29 -1.17 -11.38
CA CYS A 368 9.36 -0.52 -10.62
C CYS A 368 8.93 -0.29 -9.17
N GLU A 369 7.73 0.24 -8.93
CA GLU A 369 7.15 0.37 -7.59
C GLU A 369 7.12 -0.98 -6.84
N ASP A 370 6.69 -2.05 -7.50
CA ASP A 370 6.63 -3.39 -6.91
C ASP A 370 8.02 -3.96 -6.57
N VAL A 371 9.06 -3.58 -7.31
CA VAL A 371 10.45 -3.93 -6.96
C VAL A 371 10.93 -3.10 -5.78
N ILE A 372 10.65 -1.80 -5.73
CA ILE A 372 11.05 -0.94 -4.59
C ILE A 372 10.39 -1.45 -3.31
N VAL A 373 9.05 -1.60 -3.29
CA VAL A 373 8.28 -2.05 -2.12
C VAL A 373 8.72 -3.44 -1.64
N ARG A 374 9.09 -4.35 -2.55
CA ARG A 374 9.59 -5.70 -2.19
C ARG A 374 10.96 -5.70 -1.52
N ASN A 375 11.78 -4.67 -1.75
CA ASN A 375 13.14 -4.56 -1.22
C ASN A 375 13.27 -3.54 -0.06
N LEU A 376 12.16 -2.92 0.37
CA LEU A 376 12.13 -2.02 1.53
C LEU A 376 12.65 -2.72 2.80
N ASN A 377 13.51 -2.02 3.54
CA ASN A 377 14.04 -2.40 4.85
C ASN A 377 14.39 -1.14 5.65
N LEU A 378 14.87 -1.27 6.90
CA LEU A 378 15.18 -0.07 7.72
C LEU A 378 16.33 0.76 7.15
N ASP A 379 17.36 0.14 6.56
CA ASP A 379 18.56 0.82 6.06
C ASP A 379 18.31 1.69 4.81
N ASN A 380 17.18 1.48 4.13
CA ASN A 380 16.76 2.26 2.96
C ASN A 380 15.45 3.03 3.16
N LEU A 381 14.73 2.81 4.27
CA LEU A 381 13.40 3.38 4.51
C LEU A 381 13.35 4.91 4.37
N VAL A 382 14.21 5.63 5.09
CA VAL A 382 14.20 7.11 5.08
C VAL A 382 14.57 7.65 3.70
N ALA A 383 15.59 7.07 3.05
CA ALA A 383 16.02 7.48 1.71
C ALA A 383 14.92 7.27 0.65
N VAL A 384 14.27 6.10 0.66
CA VAL A 384 13.17 5.79 -0.27
C VAL A 384 11.92 6.61 0.06
N TYR A 385 11.65 6.91 1.34
CA TYR A 385 10.56 7.81 1.74
C TYR A 385 10.76 9.23 1.19
N ASN A 386 11.98 9.78 1.30
CA ASN A 386 12.31 11.10 0.80
C ASN A 386 12.11 11.17 -0.72
N TRP A 387 12.72 10.24 -1.46
CA TRP A 387 12.50 10.10 -2.92
C TRP A 387 11.01 9.98 -3.29
N ALA A 388 10.26 9.14 -2.58
CA ALA A 388 8.84 8.93 -2.85
C ALA A 388 7.95 10.14 -2.47
N SER A 389 8.50 11.11 -1.74
CA SER A 389 7.85 12.37 -1.36
C SER A 389 8.26 13.57 -2.23
N GLU A 390 9.29 13.42 -3.06
CA GLU A 390 9.70 14.43 -4.04
C GLU A 390 8.65 14.64 -5.15
N ALA A 391 8.70 15.78 -5.83
CA ALA A 391 7.83 16.07 -6.96
C ALA A 391 8.12 15.10 -8.12
N GLY A 392 7.17 14.21 -8.40
CA GLY A 392 7.34 13.11 -9.36
C GLY A 392 7.73 11.76 -8.74
N GLY A 393 7.87 11.68 -7.41
CA GLY A 393 8.01 10.42 -6.66
C GLY A 393 6.72 9.61 -6.58
N SER A 394 6.83 8.31 -6.29
CA SER A 394 5.65 7.42 -6.20
C SER A 394 4.88 7.59 -4.88
N LYS A 395 3.68 8.19 -4.97
CA LYS A 395 2.70 8.22 -3.86
C LYS A 395 2.37 6.83 -3.31
N TYR A 396 2.40 5.78 -4.13
CA TYR A 396 2.16 4.40 -3.70
C TYR A 396 3.35 3.87 -2.86
N VAL A 397 4.59 4.04 -3.33
CA VAL A 397 5.78 3.68 -2.54
C VAL A 397 5.81 4.46 -1.22
N ARG A 398 5.48 5.75 -1.23
CA ARG A 398 5.39 6.59 -0.02
C ARG A 398 4.44 6.01 1.03
N ARG A 399 3.25 5.56 0.63
CA ARG A 399 2.29 4.88 1.53
C ARG A 399 2.87 3.59 2.11
N HIS A 400 3.62 2.81 1.31
CA HIS A 400 4.28 1.60 1.78
C HIS A 400 5.44 1.87 2.75
N CYS A 401 6.24 2.91 2.52
CA CYS A 401 7.25 3.39 3.46
C CYS A 401 6.61 3.76 4.81
N LEU A 402 5.59 4.63 4.80
CA LEU A 402 4.86 5.02 6.02
C LEU A 402 4.25 3.81 6.75
N ASN A 403 3.64 2.87 6.03
CA ASN A 403 3.08 1.66 6.65
C ASN A 403 4.14 0.76 7.30
N MET A 404 5.29 0.54 6.66
CA MET A 404 6.40 -0.22 7.28
C MET A 404 6.93 0.52 8.51
N LEU A 405 7.08 1.83 8.41
CA LEU A 405 7.54 2.68 9.51
C LEU A 405 6.56 2.65 10.69
N PHE A 406 5.26 2.80 10.45
CA PHE A 406 4.22 2.67 11.49
C PHE A 406 4.21 1.28 12.13
N ALA A 407 4.42 0.21 11.34
CA ALA A 407 4.46 -1.15 11.85
C ALA A 407 5.68 -1.44 12.74
N ASP A 408 6.83 -0.84 12.43
CA ASP A 408 8.11 -1.06 13.12
C ASP A 408 8.57 0.12 13.99
N PHE A 409 7.72 1.11 14.26
CA PHE A 409 8.13 2.35 14.96
C PHE A 409 8.76 2.07 16.33
N ALA A 410 8.25 1.12 17.11
CA ALA A 410 8.85 0.75 18.39
C ALA A 410 10.30 0.23 18.25
N ARG A 411 10.64 -0.39 17.12
CA ARG A 411 12.01 -0.83 16.77
C ARG A 411 12.87 0.35 16.33
N ILE A 412 12.33 1.24 15.49
CA ILE A 412 13.00 2.46 15.01
C ILE A 412 13.33 3.40 16.18
N ALA A 413 12.34 3.69 17.03
CA ALA A 413 12.48 4.51 18.24
C ALA A 413 13.61 4.03 19.17
N ASN A 414 13.87 2.72 19.23
CA ASN A 414 14.93 2.13 20.08
C ASN A 414 16.26 1.91 19.34
N SER A 415 16.46 2.53 18.18
CA SER A 415 17.63 2.37 17.30
C SER A 415 18.24 3.72 16.89
N HIS A 416 19.30 3.70 16.07
CA HIS A 416 19.91 4.90 15.49
C HIS A 416 19.07 5.49 14.34
N TYR A 417 18.27 4.68 13.63
CA TYR A 417 17.42 5.16 12.52
C TYR A 417 16.43 6.26 12.94
N LEU A 418 16.07 6.35 14.22
CA LEU A 418 15.29 7.47 14.76
C LEU A 418 15.93 8.83 14.42
N PHE A 419 17.25 8.93 14.48
CA PHE A 419 18.01 10.16 14.28
C PHE A 419 18.24 10.51 12.80
N GLU A 420 17.87 9.61 11.88
CA GLU A 420 17.86 9.88 10.43
C GLU A 420 16.54 10.51 9.96
N MET A 421 15.49 10.44 10.78
CA MET A 421 14.16 10.95 10.46
C MET A 421 14.11 12.49 10.51
N SER A 422 13.42 13.09 9.54
CA SER A 422 13.09 14.52 9.58
C SER A 422 11.94 14.81 10.56
N GLU A 423 11.74 16.09 10.87
CA GLU A 423 10.67 16.56 11.76
C GLU A 423 9.28 16.25 11.20
N GLU A 424 9.11 16.43 9.89
CA GLU A 424 7.86 16.18 9.16
C GLU A 424 7.53 14.69 9.14
N LEU A 425 8.54 13.83 8.90
CA LEU A 425 8.35 12.39 8.95
C LEU A 425 7.98 11.94 10.37
N LEU A 426 8.64 12.46 11.40
CA LEU A 426 8.31 12.14 12.79
C LEU A 426 6.90 12.64 13.17
N TYR A 427 6.49 13.82 12.68
CA TYR A 427 5.13 14.34 12.86
C TYR A 427 4.09 13.37 12.29
N GLU A 428 4.27 12.88 11.05
CA GLU A 428 3.37 11.88 10.45
C GLU A 428 3.28 10.57 11.24
N CYS A 429 4.34 10.20 11.96
CA CYS A 429 4.35 9.02 12.83
C CYS A 429 3.51 9.22 14.10
N VAL A 430 3.72 10.34 14.78
CA VAL A 430 3.06 10.62 16.06
C VAL A 430 1.61 11.05 15.85
N SER A 431 1.25 11.65 14.70
CA SER A 431 -0.14 11.93 14.35
C SER A 431 -0.94 10.67 13.98
N SER A 432 -0.30 9.66 13.36
CA SER A 432 -0.96 8.47 12.81
C SER A 432 -1.56 7.53 13.87
N ASP A 433 -2.86 7.24 13.76
CA ASP A 433 -3.57 6.20 14.54
C ASP A 433 -2.97 4.80 14.38
N PHE A 434 -2.23 4.55 13.30
CA PHE A 434 -1.79 3.23 12.87
C PHE A 434 -0.41 2.81 13.39
N VAL A 435 0.29 3.70 14.11
CA VAL A 435 1.61 3.41 14.68
C VAL A 435 1.55 2.27 15.71
N GLN A 436 2.48 1.32 15.64
CA GLN A 436 2.59 0.17 16.54
C GLN A 436 3.68 0.42 17.59
N ALA A 437 3.46 1.43 18.42
CA ALA A 437 4.30 1.82 19.53
C ALA A 437 3.43 2.35 20.68
N SER A 438 3.84 2.18 21.92
CA SER A 438 3.07 2.72 23.06
C SER A 438 3.21 4.24 23.11
N GLU A 439 2.27 4.94 23.75
CA GLU A 439 2.40 6.39 23.99
C GLU A 439 3.68 6.75 24.79
N MET A 440 4.20 5.79 25.57
CA MET A 440 5.49 5.91 26.25
C MET A 440 6.67 5.80 25.27
N ASP A 441 6.63 4.87 24.30
CA ASP A 441 7.64 4.78 23.24
C ASP A 441 7.64 6.04 22.36
N LEU A 442 6.45 6.54 21.99
CA LEU A 442 6.29 7.79 21.24
C LEU A 442 6.92 8.98 22.00
N LEU A 443 6.62 9.11 23.31
CA LEU A 443 7.21 10.16 24.16
C LEU A 443 8.74 10.05 24.25
N ASN A 444 9.27 8.86 24.52
CA ASN A 444 10.72 8.66 24.60
C ASN A 444 11.39 8.91 23.24
N ALA A 445 10.75 8.57 22.12
CA ALA A 445 11.25 8.83 20.78
C ALA A 445 11.33 10.33 20.46
N VAL A 446 10.24 11.08 20.69
CA VAL A 446 10.18 12.52 20.45
C VAL A 446 11.22 13.27 21.28
N ILE A 447 11.36 12.94 22.57
CA ILE A 447 12.36 13.58 23.45
C ILE A 447 13.79 13.25 22.97
N ARG A 448 14.10 11.98 22.69
CA ARG A 448 15.45 11.59 22.24
C ARG A 448 15.80 12.18 20.87
N TRP A 449 14.86 12.25 19.95
CA TRP A 449 15.04 12.90 18.65
C TRP A 449 15.30 14.39 18.82
N GLY A 450 14.49 15.08 19.63
CA GLY A 450 14.65 16.52 19.89
C GLY A 450 15.98 16.86 20.57
N GLU A 451 16.43 16.04 21.53
CA GLU A 451 17.73 16.19 22.17
C GLU A 451 18.89 15.98 21.18
N HIS A 452 18.78 14.98 20.29
CA HIS A 452 19.76 14.76 19.22
C HIS A 452 19.79 15.91 18.22
N GLU A 453 18.63 16.41 17.78
CA GLU A 453 18.54 17.55 16.87
C GLU A 453 19.07 18.85 17.49
N PHE A 454 18.81 19.09 18.77
CA PHE A 454 19.38 20.20 19.51
C PHE A 454 20.92 20.13 19.57
N LEU A 455 21.47 18.95 19.86
CA LEU A 455 22.93 18.71 19.83
C LEU A 455 23.50 18.92 18.42
N ARG A 456 22.89 18.33 17.39
CA ARG A 456 23.31 18.45 15.98
C ARG A 456 23.32 19.91 15.52
N LYS A 457 22.28 20.69 15.85
CA LYS A 457 22.22 22.14 15.55
C LYS A 457 23.31 22.91 16.30
N THR A 458 23.57 22.56 17.56
CA THR A 458 24.64 23.19 18.36
C THR A 458 26.03 22.91 17.77
N GLU A 459 26.34 21.65 17.43
CA GLU A 459 27.61 21.26 16.80
C GLU A 459 27.83 21.92 15.44
N GLN A 460 26.78 22.04 14.61
CA GLN A 460 26.85 22.74 13.32
C GLN A 460 27.16 24.24 13.49
N LEU A 461 26.58 24.90 14.50
CA LEU A 461 26.88 26.29 14.83
C LEU A 461 28.31 26.46 15.35
N GLU A 462 28.82 25.53 16.16
CA GLU A 462 30.22 25.53 16.60
C GLU A 462 31.20 25.31 15.45
N ALA A 463 30.93 24.36 14.55
CA ALA A 463 31.76 24.08 13.38
C ALA A 463 31.82 25.27 12.42
N THR A 464 30.66 25.90 12.16
CA THR A 464 30.54 27.10 11.32
C THR A 464 31.30 28.29 11.92
N ALA A 465 31.28 28.45 13.25
CA ALA A 465 32.06 29.46 13.95
C ALA A 465 33.57 29.16 14.01
N GLY A 466 33.97 27.89 13.83
CA GLY A 466 35.38 27.46 13.84
C GLY A 466 36.10 27.56 12.48
N GLY A 467 35.35 27.57 11.37
CA GLY A 467 35.90 27.55 10.01
C GLY A 467 36.51 28.88 9.52
N ALA A 468 36.18 30.01 10.14
CA ALA A 468 36.76 31.31 9.81
C ALA A 468 38.12 31.49 10.50
N SER A 469 39.21 31.27 9.76
CA SER A 469 40.58 31.42 10.23
C SER A 469 40.94 32.87 10.57
N SER A 470 40.85 33.23 11.85
CA SER A 470 41.48 34.43 12.42
C SER A 470 41.85 34.23 13.90
N PRO A 471 43.09 34.56 14.31
CA PRO A 471 43.59 34.25 15.66
C PRO A 471 43.07 35.24 16.70
N GLY A 472 41.83 35.05 17.16
CA GLY A 472 41.16 35.91 18.15
C GLY A 472 40.68 35.16 19.39
N ALA A 473 41.48 35.14 20.47
CA ALA A 473 41.10 34.54 21.77
C ALA A 473 39.92 35.25 22.50
N SER A 474 39.39 36.33 21.92
CA SER A 474 38.18 37.04 22.35
C SER A 474 36.90 36.39 21.80
N LEU A 475 36.87 35.93 20.54
CA LEU A 475 35.66 35.34 19.94
C LEU A 475 35.27 34.02 20.62
N ARG A 476 36.24 33.17 20.97
CA ARG A 476 35.98 31.93 21.74
C ARG A 476 35.35 32.19 23.12
N ARG A 477 35.66 33.32 23.77
CA ARG A 477 34.99 33.75 25.01
C ARG A 477 33.61 34.36 24.74
N SER A 478 33.40 35.03 23.61
CA SER A 478 32.08 35.53 23.18
C SER A 478 31.12 34.39 22.80
N ALA A 479 31.60 33.34 22.13
CA ALA A 479 30.79 32.15 21.80
C ALA A 479 30.35 31.42 23.08
N ARG A 480 31.29 31.11 23.99
CA ARG A 480 30.96 30.50 25.30
C ARG A 480 30.06 31.38 26.18
N ARG A 481 30.17 32.71 26.12
CA ARG A 481 29.25 33.63 26.82
C ARG A 481 27.88 33.73 26.15
N ARG A 482 27.77 33.51 24.84
CA ARG A 482 26.46 33.41 24.15
C ARG A 482 25.77 32.08 24.45
N MET A 483 26.51 30.96 24.50
CA MET A 483 25.97 29.68 25.00
C MET A 483 25.49 29.78 26.46
N ALA A 484 26.22 30.51 27.31
CA ALA A 484 25.81 30.76 28.70
C ALA A 484 24.63 31.74 28.86
N HIS A 485 24.14 32.33 27.76
CA HIS A 485 22.97 33.21 27.69
C HIS A 485 21.87 32.68 26.77
N LEU A 486 22.03 31.47 26.23
CA LEU A 486 20.95 30.74 25.59
C LEU A 486 19.86 30.51 26.65
N PRO A 487 18.55 30.68 26.33
CA PRO A 487 17.50 30.27 27.26
C PRO A 487 17.69 28.79 27.63
N SER A 488 17.20 28.39 28.81
CA SER A 488 17.42 27.04 29.35
C SER A 488 17.23 25.97 28.28
N ASN A 489 18.13 24.98 28.19
CA ASN A 489 18.11 23.93 27.15
C ASN A 489 16.70 23.31 26.97
N ASP A 490 15.91 23.25 28.03
CA ASP A 490 14.55 22.75 28.02
C ASP A 490 13.53 23.66 27.30
N GLU A 491 13.72 24.99 27.26
CA GLU A 491 12.81 25.91 26.58
C GLU A 491 13.04 25.89 25.05
N GLU A 492 14.30 25.84 24.58
CA GLU A 492 14.57 25.65 23.14
C GLU A 492 14.14 24.24 22.67
N LEU A 493 14.37 23.22 23.49
CA LEU A 493 13.85 21.87 23.22
C LEU A 493 12.31 21.88 23.17
N LYS A 494 11.64 22.58 24.09
CA LYS A 494 10.17 22.70 24.11
C LYS A 494 9.62 23.43 22.89
N ILE A 495 10.34 24.40 22.34
CA ILE A 495 9.98 25.02 21.04
C ILE A 495 10.13 23.99 19.93
N LEU A 496 11.25 23.24 19.90
CA LEU A 496 11.56 22.25 18.86
C LEU A 496 10.61 21.04 18.84
N VAL A 497 10.26 20.46 20.00
CA VAL A 497 9.37 19.29 20.07
C VAL A 497 7.93 19.64 20.45
N GLY A 498 7.59 20.92 20.60
CA GLY A 498 6.30 21.36 21.14
C GLY A 498 5.08 20.83 20.37
N ASP A 499 5.14 20.87 19.04
CA ASP A 499 4.08 20.35 18.17
C ASP A 499 3.99 18.82 18.20
N LEU A 500 5.14 18.13 18.20
CA LEU A 500 5.20 16.67 18.33
C LEU A 500 4.65 16.19 19.68
N LEU A 501 4.96 16.90 20.77
CA LEU A 501 4.49 16.58 22.12
C LEU A 501 2.97 16.75 22.29
N ARG A 502 2.34 17.68 21.55
CA ARG A 502 0.87 17.87 21.55
C ARG A 502 0.11 16.69 20.94
N LEU A 503 0.75 15.91 20.07
CA LEU A 503 0.16 14.72 19.43
C LEU A 503 0.17 13.48 20.34
N ILE A 504 0.88 13.51 21.47
CA ILE A 504 1.03 12.38 22.39
C ILE A 504 -0.18 12.31 23.33
N ARG A 505 -0.82 11.14 23.40
CA ARG A 505 -2.03 10.94 24.20
C ARG A 505 -1.66 10.61 25.64
N THR A 506 -1.19 11.62 26.36
CA THR A 506 -0.74 11.50 27.77
C THR A 506 -1.71 10.80 28.74
N PRO A 507 -3.05 10.76 28.55
CA PRO A 507 -3.95 9.94 29.39
C PRO A 507 -3.76 8.43 29.25
N PHE A 508 -3.27 7.95 28.09
CA PHE A 508 -3.09 6.52 27.80
C PHE A 508 -1.63 6.04 27.98
N ILE A 509 -0.75 6.89 28.54
CA ILE A 509 0.60 6.49 28.93
C ILE A 509 0.53 5.55 30.14
N ILE A 510 1.04 4.34 29.95
CA ILE A 510 1.17 3.31 30.98
C ILE A 510 2.65 2.98 31.26
N PRO A 511 3.06 2.76 32.52
CA PRO A 511 2.27 2.93 33.74
C PRO A 511 1.95 4.41 34.02
N PRO A 512 0.84 4.74 34.73
CA PRO A 512 0.38 6.12 34.91
C PRO A 512 1.41 7.09 35.53
N PHE A 513 2.41 6.60 36.27
CA PHE A 513 3.46 7.41 36.90
C PHE A 513 4.87 7.08 36.40
N HIS A 514 5.01 6.67 35.13
CA HIS A 514 6.32 6.34 34.55
C HIS A 514 7.32 7.50 34.68
N GLN A 515 8.59 7.16 34.97
CA GLN A 515 9.64 8.14 35.26
C GLN A 515 9.82 9.16 34.13
N SER A 516 9.91 8.71 32.86
CA SER A 516 10.07 9.61 31.71
C SER A 516 9.02 10.72 31.67
N LEU A 517 7.75 10.39 31.89
CA LEU A 517 6.66 11.37 31.86
C LEU A 517 6.77 12.37 33.02
N ASN A 518 7.20 11.90 34.20
CA ASN A 518 7.46 12.77 35.34
C ASN A 518 8.65 13.72 35.11
N GLU A 519 9.72 13.27 34.44
CA GLU A 519 10.84 14.15 34.05
C GLU A 519 10.41 15.19 33.00
N VAL A 520 9.62 14.80 31.99
CA VAL A 520 9.07 15.73 30.98
C VAL A 520 8.20 16.82 31.63
N TYR A 521 7.42 16.49 32.68
CA TYR A 521 6.70 17.49 33.48
C TYR A 521 7.63 18.38 34.33
N LYS A 522 8.69 17.82 34.95
CA LYS A 522 9.66 18.61 35.75
C LYS A 522 10.44 19.61 34.88
N ARG A 523 10.79 19.22 33.65
CA ARG A 523 11.46 20.05 32.65
C ARG A 523 10.54 21.11 32.01
N GLY A 524 9.25 21.13 32.35
CA GLY A 524 8.29 22.11 31.84
C GLY A 524 7.93 21.98 30.35
N LEU A 525 8.31 20.84 29.73
CA LEU A 525 8.05 20.54 28.32
C LEU A 525 6.56 20.26 28.06
N LEU A 526 5.89 19.61 29.02
CA LEU A 526 4.44 19.39 29.05
C LEU A 526 3.80 20.01 30.28
N THR A 527 2.55 20.46 30.14
CA THR A 527 1.68 20.85 31.26
C THR A 527 0.88 19.64 31.77
N ARG A 528 0.77 19.48 33.09
CA ARG A 528 -0.03 18.39 33.68
C ARG A 528 -1.52 18.60 33.43
N HIS A 529 -2.19 17.59 32.88
CA HIS A 529 -3.63 17.66 32.62
C HIS A 529 -4.47 17.48 33.91
N PRO A 530 -5.52 18.29 34.15
CA PRO A 530 -6.28 18.28 35.41
C PRO A 530 -6.90 16.93 35.78
N TYR A 531 -7.41 16.15 34.82
CA TYR A 531 -8.06 14.85 35.09
C TYR A 531 -7.15 13.75 35.66
N ARG A 532 -5.81 13.93 35.70
CA ARG A 532 -4.90 12.96 36.35
C ARG A 532 -4.93 13.02 37.88
N HIS A 533 -5.56 14.04 38.47
CA HIS A 533 -5.93 14.03 39.88
C HIS A 533 -7.40 13.61 39.97
N GLY A 534 -7.65 12.53 40.71
CA GLY A 534 -8.96 11.88 40.80
C GLY A 534 -10.04 12.76 41.41
N LEU A 535 -10.62 13.63 40.59
CA LEU A 535 -11.94 14.22 40.82
C LEU A 535 -12.95 13.10 40.67
N THR A 536 -13.17 12.40 41.78
CA THR A 536 -14.32 11.52 41.97
C THR A 536 -15.57 12.26 41.55
N THR A 537 -16.28 11.71 40.56
CA THR A 537 -17.61 12.20 40.22
C THR A 537 -18.47 12.09 41.48
N SER A 538 -19.23 13.14 41.79
CA SER A 538 -20.05 13.22 43.01
C SER A 538 -21.21 12.22 43.06
N SER A 539 -21.34 11.36 42.04
CA SER A 539 -22.17 10.15 42.03
C SER A 539 -21.46 9.00 42.73
N GLY A 540 -21.92 8.62 43.93
CA GLY A 540 -21.36 7.53 44.75
C GLY A 540 -21.57 6.12 44.19
N VAL A 541 -21.08 5.85 42.98
CA VAL A 541 -20.95 4.53 42.37
C VAL A 541 -19.48 4.34 42.03
N GLU A 542 -18.90 3.21 42.46
CA GLU A 542 -17.52 2.82 42.19
C GLU A 542 -17.25 2.85 40.68
N SER A 543 -16.69 3.98 40.22
CA SER A 543 -16.37 4.21 38.82
C SER A 543 -14.91 3.85 38.63
N ASN A 544 -14.64 2.97 37.66
CA ASN A 544 -13.27 2.55 37.32
C ASN A 544 -12.39 3.80 37.11
N PRO A 545 -11.27 3.97 37.84
CA PRO A 545 -10.41 5.14 37.71
C PRO A 545 -9.80 5.27 36.31
N ASP A 546 -9.71 4.17 35.56
CA ASP A 546 -9.24 4.11 34.18
C ASP A 546 -10.39 4.15 33.14
N GLY A 547 -11.60 4.57 33.55
CA GLY A 547 -12.78 4.64 32.67
C GLY A 547 -12.60 5.49 31.40
N HIS A 548 -11.60 6.37 31.36
CA HIS A 548 -11.23 7.17 30.18
C HIS A 548 -10.75 6.33 28.99
N TRP A 549 -10.36 5.07 29.19
CA TRP A 549 -9.97 4.15 28.11
C TRP A 549 -11.14 3.72 27.20
N PHE A 550 -12.38 3.86 27.65
CA PHE A 550 -13.57 3.37 26.93
C PHE A 550 -14.84 4.24 27.10
N ASN A 551 -14.77 5.35 27.85
CA ASN A 551 -15.93 6.21 28.15
C ASN A 551 -15.71 7.69 27.80
N PHE A 552 -15.63 7.99 26.50
CA PHE A 552 -15.35 9.34 25.99
C PHE A 552 -16.46 10.37 26.26
N ALA A 553 -17.70 9.92 26.46
CA ALA A 553 -18.85 10.79 26.76
C ALA A 553 -18.77 11.51 28.12
N GLN A 554 -17.90 11.07 29.04
CA GLN A 554 -17.64 11.80 30.29
C GLN A 554 -16.59 12.90 30.13
N MET A 555 -15.80 12.89 29.05
CA MET A 555 -14.67 13.82 28.84
C MET A 555 -15.03 15.00 27.93
N SER A 556 -16.02 14.85 27.06
CA SER A 556 -16.45 15.88 26.11
C SER A 556 -17.17 17.08 26.74
N SER A 557 -17.59 16.99 28.00
CA SER A 557 -18.41 18.04 28.64
C SER A 557 -17.62 19.21 29.24
N GLY A 558 -16.29 19.24 29.12
CA GLY A 558 -15.46 20.27 29.78
C GLY A 558 -14.08 20.54 29.21
N CYS A 559 -13.73 20.02 28.03
CA CYS A 559 -12.42 20.25 27.41
C CYS A 559 -12.55 20.45 25.89
N SER A 560 -11.79 21.40 25.35
CA SER A 560 -11.76 21.74 23.91
C SER A 560 -10.71 20.97 23.12
N ASP A 561 -9.85 20.18 23.77
CA ASP A 561 -8.76 19.46 23.11
C ASP A 561 -9.28 18.23 22.34
N SER A 562 -9.06 18.24 21.02
CA SER A 562 -9.50 17.19 20.09
C SER A 562 -8.90 15.81 20.40
N ALA A 563 -7.70 15.76 21.00
CA ALA A 563 -6.99 14.52 21.32
C ALA A 563 -7.77 13.56 22.24
N PHE A 564 -8.70 14.08 23.07
CA PHE A 564 -9.52 13.28 23.97
C PHE A 564 -10.69 12.55 23.28
N LEU A 565 -11.03 12.92 22.03
CA LEU A 565 -12.12 12.31 21.25
C LEU A 565 -11.66 11.09 20.42
N VAL A 566 -10.36 10.78 20.44
CA VAL A 566 -9.70 9.80 19.54
C VAL A 566 -9.41 8.46 20.24
N GLY A 567 -9.47 8.41 21.58
CA GLY A 567 -9.26 7.19 22.35
C GLY A 567 -7.81 6.65 22.34
N PRO A 568 -7.57 5.48 22.96
CA PRO A 568 -6.26 4.83 22.99
C PRO A 568 -5.87 4.29 21.61
N ARG A 569 -4.59 4.39 21.22
CA ARG A 569 -4.13 3.80 19.95
C ARG A 569 -4.25 2.28 19.96
N PHE A 570 -4.62 1.73 18.81
CA PHE A 570 -4.69 0.28 18.62
C PHE A 570 -3.29 -0.33 18.52
N LEU A 571 -2.87 -1.03 19.57
CA LEU A 571 -1.68 -1.89 19.53
C LEU A 571 -2.12 -3.35 19.47
N ARG A 572 -1.57 -4.12 18.51
CA ARG A 572 -1.82 -5.57 18.41
C ARG A 572 -1.48 -6.34 19.69
N VAL A 573 -0.49 -5.85 20.45
CA VAL A 573 -0.10 -6.42 21.74
C VAL A 573 -1.22 -6.23 22.77
N TYR A 574 -1.73 -5.00 22.95
CA TYR A 574 -2.83 -4.71 23.87
C TYR A 574 -4.11 -5.49 23.52
N HIS A 575 -4.47 -5.54 22.23
CA HIS A 575 -5.62 -6.33 21.77
C HIS A 575 -5.48 -7.82 22.08
N SER A 576 -4.30 -8.41 21.82
CA SER A 576 -4.04 -9.83 22.11
C SER A 576 -4.17 -10.14 23.61
N GLU A 577 -3.56 -9.30 24.45
CA GLU A 577 -3.58 -9.43 25.91
C GLU A 577 -5.00 -9.28 26.50
N LEU A 578 -5.79 -8.33 25.98
CA LEU A 578 -7.19 -8.13 26.36
C LEU A 578 -8.05 -9.34 26.00
N VAL A 579 -7.92 -9.87 24.77
CA VAL A 579 -8.66 -11.03 24.30
C VAL A 579 -8.36 -12.27 25.13
N GLU A 580 -7.10 -12.52 25.47
CA GLU A 580 -6.72 -13.65 26.33
C GLU A 580 -7.25 -13.49 27.76
N LEU A 581 -7.19 -12.28 28.35
CA LEU A 581 -7.78 -12.04 29.67
C LEU A 581 -9.29 -12.28 29.69
N ILE A 582 -10.03 -11.78 28.68
CA ILE A 582 -11.47 -11.98 28.57
C ILE A 582 -11.81 -13.49 28.48
N LYS A 583 -11.10 -14.26 27.63
CA LYS A 583 -11.27 -15.72 27.53
C LYS A 583 -11.05 -16.42 28.88
N VAL A 584 -9.99 -16.06 29.59
CA VAL A 584 -9.68 -16.65 30.92
C VAL A 584 -10.79 -16.32 31.92
N ARG A 585 -11.25 -15.06 31.98
CA ARG A 585 -12.34 -14.63 32.87
C ARG A 585 -13.66 -15.37 32.59
N TYR A 586 -14.03 -15.51 31.31
CA TYR A 586 -15.21 -16.28 30.91
C TYR A 586 -15.08 -17.78 31.28
N SER A 587 -13.91 -18.38 31.03
CA SER A 587 -13.62 -19.78 31.38
C SER A 587 -13.73 -20.03 32.89
N THR A 588 -13.23 -19.12 33.74
CA THR A 588 -13.40 -19.18 35.20
C THR A 588 -14.87 -19.11 35.63
N LEU A 589 -15.74 -18.48 34.86
CA LEU A 589 -17.19 -18.44 35.09
C LEU A 589 -17.94 -19.67 34.51
N GLY A 590 -17.21 -20.66 33.98
CA GLY A 590 -17.80 -21.84 33.33
C GLY A 590 -18.48 -21.52 32.00
N ARG A 591 -18.09 -20.42 31.34
CA ARG A 591 -18.73 -19.90 30.11
C ARG A 591 -17.71 -19.84 28.97
N GLU A 592 -18.17 -20.14 27.76
CA GLU A 592 -17.40 -19.87 26.54
C GLU A 592 -17.55 -18.39 26.17
N TRP A 593 -16.45 -17.65 26.02
CA TRP A 593 -16.51 -16.30 25.45
C TRP A 593 -16.87 -16.38 23.98
N LYS A 594 -17.96 -15.71 23.59
CA LYS A 594 -18.38 -15.57 22.20
C LYS A 594 -18.36 -14.12 21.81
N TYR A 595 -17.68 -13.84 20.70
CA TYR A 595 -17.67 -12.55 20.05
C TYR A 595 -19.11 -12.09 19.81
N ALA A 596 -19.49 -10.94 20.37
CA ALA A 596 -20.85 -10.44 20.24
C ALA A 596 -21.00 -9.72 18.91
N SER A 597 -21.94 -10.18 18.08
CA SER A 597 -22.19 -9.55 16.78
C SER A 597 -23.09 -8.31 16.95
N PRO A 598 -22.76 -7.18 16.31
CA PRO A 598 -23.66 -6.03 16.26
C PRO A 598 -24.98 -6.38 15.57
N LEU A 599 -26.08 -5.77 16.03
CA LEU A 599 -27.39 -5.86 15.37
C LEU A 599 -27.35 -5.33 13.93
N ASP A 600 -28.14 -5.94 13.05
CA ASP A 600 -28.16 -5.61 11.61
C ASP A 600 -28.60 -4.17 11.32
N ASP A 601 -29.46 -3.60 12.16
CA ASP A 601 -30.09 -2.28 12.00
C ASP A 601 -29.22 -1.10 12.51
N LEU A 602 -27.98 -1.35 12.97
CA LEU A 602 -27.13 -0.33 13.60
C LEU A 602 -26.48 0.67 12.62
N PHE A 603 -26.49 0.37 11.31
CA PHE A 603 -25.88 1.22 10.28
C PHE A 603 -26.58 1.04 8.93
N SER A 604 -26.97 2.13 8.28
CA SER A 604 -27.39 2.15 6.88
C SER A 604 -26.33 2.80 5.99
N PRO A 605 -26.00 2.25 4.82
CA PRO A 605 -25.22 2.95 3.80
C PRO A 605 -25.80 4.32 3.40
N SER A 606 -27.08 4.57 3.68
CA SER A 606 -27.77 5.87 3.43
C SER A 606 -27.46 6.95 4.47
N ASP A 607 -26.77 6.60 5.55
CA ASP A 607 -26.32 7.53 6.58
C ASP A 607 -25.03 8.25 6.18
N VAL A 608 -24.36 7.80 5.10
CA VAL A 608 -23.16 8.42 4.55
C VAL A 608 -23.47 9.01 3.18
N ILE A 609 -23.32 10.33 3.04
CA ILE A 609 -23.47 11.06 1.79
C ILE A 609 -22.08 11.38 1.24
N LEU A 610 -21.81 10.91 0.03
CA LEU A 610 -20.66 11.36 -0.77
C LEU A 610 -21.07 12.62 -1.53
N VAL A 611 -20.36 13.72 -1.30
CA VAL A 611 -20.60 15.05 -1.90
C VAL A 611 -19.54 15.32 -2.96
N ASN A 612 -19.92 15.86 -4.11
CA ASN A 612 -18.96 16.37 -5.09
C ASN A 612 -18.62 17.80 -4.69
N SER A 613 -17.41 18.04 -4.20
CA SER A 613 -16.96 19.36 -3.75
C SER A 613 -16.95 20.37 -4.89
N GLU A 614 -16.59 19.93 -6.10
CA GLU A 614 -16.39 20.77 -7.28
C GLU A 614 -17.14 20.18 -8.49
N PRO A 615 -18.47 20.42 -8.60
CA PRO A 615 -19.32 19.82 -9.63
C PRO A 615 -19.03 20.28 -11.06
N GLY A 616 -18.09 21.22 -11.26
CA GLY A 616 -17.59 21.63 -12.57
C GLY A 616 -16.40 20.80 -13.09
N ILE A 617 -15.75 19.98 -12.25
CA ILE A 617 -14.54 19.22 -12.62
C ILE A 617 -14.87 17.80 -13.05
N LEU A 618 -15.72 17.08 -12.29
CA LEU A 618 -16.09 15.70 -12.58
C LEU A 618 -17.34 15.65 -13.47
N GLU A 619 -17.23 14.98 -14.63
CA GLU A 619 -18.37 14.74 -15.52
C GLU A 619 -19.45 13.88 -14.84
N LYS A 620 -20.71 13.98 -15.32
CA LYS A 620 -21.84 13.27 -14.72
C LYS A 620 -21.68 11.74 -14.69
N GLU A 621 -21.07 11.17 -15.72
CA GLU A 621 -20.82 9.72 -15.81
C GLU A 621 -19.68 9.29 -14.89
N GLU A 622 -18.60 10.06 -14.83
CA GLU A 622 -17.50 9.83 -13.91
C GLU A 622 -17.95 9.93 -12.45
N TRP A 623 -18.71 10.98 -12.11
CA TRP A 623 -19.30 11.11 -10.78
C TRP A 623 -20.24 9.93 -10.44
N ALA A 624 -21.02 9.45 -11.41
CA ALA A 624 -21.84 8.26 -11.22
C ALA A 624 -21.00 6.99 -10.98
N ARG A 625 -19.86 6.85 -11.66
CA ARG A 625 -18.86 5.77 -11.47
C ARG A 625 -18.23 5.84 -10.08
N VAL A 626 -17.75 7.01 -9.65
CA VAL A 626 -17.17 7.26 -8.33
C VAL A 626 -18.18 6.93 -7.23
N ARG A 627 -19.38 7.51 -7.30
CA ARG A 627 -20.45 7.28 -6.31
C ARG A 627 -20.86 5.81 -6.24
N ARG A 628 -20.97 5.12 -7.38
CA ARG A 628 -21.27 3.68 -7.40
C ARG A 628 -20.17 2.90 -6.65
N ARG A 629 -18.90 3.15 -6.97
CA ARG A 629 -17.78 2.41 -6.39
C ARG A 629 -17.60 2.68 -4.90
N PHE A 630 -17.80 3.92 -4.45
CA PHE A 630 -17.81 4.28 -3.04
C PHE A 630 -18.83 3.42 -2.25
N TYR A 631 -20.08 3.35 -2.71
CA TYR A 631 -21.12 2.58 -2.03
C TYR A 631 -20.94 1.06 -2.17
N GLU A 632 -20.23 0.56 -3.18
CA GLU A 632 -19.78 -0.83 -3.23
C GLU A 632 -18.77 -1.12 -2.12
N ILE A 633 -17.70 -0.33 -2.00
CA ILE A 633 -16.66 -0.49 -0.97
C ILE A 633 -17.26 -0.35 0.44
N LEU A 634 -18.21 0.57 0.63
CA LEU A 634 -18.95 0.73 1.89
C LEU A 634 -19.75 -0.53 2.27
N ARG A 635 -20.30 -1.26 1.29
CA ARG A 635 -21.02 -2.53 1.49
C ARG A 635 -20.09 -3.74 1.63
N GLU A 636 -18.93 -3.71 0.97
CA GLU A 636 -17.85 -4.71 1.15
C GLU A 636 -17.31 -4.69 2.59
N CYS A 637 -17.39 -3.55 3.30
CA CYS A 637 -16.90 -3.39 4.67
C CYS A 637 -17.81 -4.04 5.72
N THR A 638 -17.74 -5.36 5.88
CA THR A 638 -18.46 -6.11 6.94
C THR A 638 -18.17 -5.60 8.35
N GLY A 639 -16.99 -5.01 8.57
CA GLY A 639 -16.56 -4.43 9.83
C GLY A 639 -17.34 -3.17 10.26
N ILE A 640 -17.97 -2.44 9.35
CA ILE A 640 -18.51 -1.08 9.59
C ILE A 640 -19.51 -1.00 10.75
N ARG A 641 -20.26 -2.09 10.99
CA ARG A 641 -21.23 -2.19 12.09
C ARG A 641 -20.60 -2.16 13.48
N HIS A 642 -19.35 -2.60 13.63
CA HIS A 642 -18.63 -2.58 14.91
C HIS A 642 -18.27 -1.14 15.33
N LEU A 643 -17.98 -0.27 14.34
CA LEU A 643 -17.75 1.16 14.56
C LEU A 643 -18.97 1.86 15.20
N CYS A 644 -20.17 1.33 14.99
CA CYS A 644 -21.42 1.84 15.57
C CYS A 644 -21.71 1.28 16.99
N VAL A 645 -20.87 0.38 17.50
CA VAL A 645 -20.94 -0.15 18.88
C VAL A 645 -20.05 0.66 19.82
N CYS A 646 -18.88 1.11 19.37
CA CYS A 646 -18.01 1.96 20.17
C CYS A 646 -18.64 3.35 20.38
N ASN A 647 -18.34 3.99 21.51
CA ASN A 647 -18.86 5.32 21.83
C ASN A 647 -17.95 6.44 21.26
N CYS A 648 -17.31 6.17 20.12
CA CYS A 648 -16.20 6.93 19.56
C CYS A 648 -16.47 7.26 18.08
N THR A 649 -16.96 8.48 17.81
CA THR A 649 -17.31 8.92 16.44
C THR A 649 -16.10 9.03 15.52
N HIS A 650 -14.88 9.17 16.08
CA HIS A 650 -13.63 9.18 15.32
C HIS A 650 -13.45 7.91 14.49
N HIS A 651 -13.75 6.74 15.04
CA HIS A 651 -13.60 5.47 14.34
C HIS A 651 -14.50 5.36 13.10
N LEU A 652 -15.75 5.82 13.18
CA LEU A 652 -16.66 5.83 12.04
C LEU A 652 -16.19 6.82 10.96
N ASN A 653 -15.82 8.05 11.35
CA ASN A 653 -15.33 9.06 10.42
C ASN A 653 -14.04 8.60 9.72
N SER A 654 -13.06 8.10 10.47
CA SER A 654 -11.78 7.62 9.94
C SER A 654 -11.96 6.42 8.99
N ALA A 655 -12.87 5.49 9.29
CA ALA A 655 -13.22 4.41 8.35
C ALA A 655 -13.81 4.96 7.04
N ILE A 656 -14.73 5.92 7.13
CA ILE A 656 -15.37 6.54 5.97
C ILE A 656 -14.35 7.31 5.12
N ASP A 657 -13.41 8.02 5.75
CA ASP A 657 -12.30 8.66 5.07
C ASP A 657 -11.34 7.67 4.38
N GLN A 658 -11.04 6.52 5.01
CA GLN A 658 -10.28 5.47 4.34
C GLN A 658 -11.05 4.90 3.13
N ILE A 659 -12.37 4.74 3.20
CA ILE A 659 -13.20 4.28 2.07
C ILE A 659 -13.23 5.32 0.94
N ARG A 660 -13.30 6.62 1.28
CA ARG A 660 -13.14 7.72 0.32
C ARG A 660 -11.78 7.66 -0.38
N LEU A 661 -10.69 7.54 0.39
CA LEU A 661 -9.32 7.44 -0.13
C LEU A 661 -9.14 6.21 -1.03
N ILE A 662 -9.65 5.03 -0.64
CA ILE A 662 -9.63 3.84 -1.50
C ILE A 662 -10.36 4.12 -2.82
N THR A 663 -11.53 4.75 -2.77
CA THR A 663 -12.32 5.05 -3.98
C THR A 663 -11.57 5.99 -4.93
N ALA A 664 -10.97 7.06 -4.39
CA ALA A 664 -10.13 8.00 -5.13
C ALA A 664 -8.95 7.29 -5.81
N LEU A 665 -8.24 6.44 -5.06
CA LEU A 665 -7.06 5.70 -5.55
C LEU A 665 -7.40 4.57 -6.53
N GLU A 666 -8.53 3.86 -6.39
CA GLU A 666 -8.96 2.84 -7.36
C GLU A 666 -9.31 3.46 -8.73
N LEU A 667 -9.84 4.69 -8.74
CA LEU A 667 -10.38 5.36 -9.94
C LEU A 667 -9.48 6.47 -10.53
N ASN A 668 -8.34 6.77 -9.89
CA ASN A 668 -7.43 7.88 -10.24
C ASN A 668 -8.06 9.28 -10.15
N VAL A 669 -8.92 9.50 -9.16
CA VAL A 669 -9.60 10.79 -8.90
C VAL A 669 -8.91 11.51 -7.74
N ASP A 670 -8.82 12.84 -7.80
CA ASP A 670 -8.28 13.64 -6.70
C ASP A 670 -9.21 13.57 -5.46
N GLU A 671 -8.64 13.27 -4.29
CA GLU A 671 -9.39 13.11 -3.04
C GLU A 671 -10.06 14.39 -2.55
N THR A 672 -9.55 15.57 -2.95
CA THR A 672 -10.09 16.89 -2.58
C THR A 672 -11.47 17.16 -3.20
N LEU A 673 -11.75 16.54 -4.36
CA LEU A 673 -13.04 16.63 -5.05
C LEU A 673 -14.16 15.85 -4.34
N LEU A 674 -13.79 14.98 -3.39
CA LEU A 674 -14.70 14.08 -2.68
C LEU A 674 -14.94 14.61 -1.26
N GLY A 675 -16.07 15.28 -1.06
CA GLY A 675 -16.57 15.69 0.25
C GLY A 675 -17.37 14.57 0.92
N MET A 676 -17.40 14.55 2.25
CA MET A 676 -18.17 13.59 3.04
C MET A 676 -19.11 14.30 4.01
N GLU A 677 -20.38 13.90 3.99
CA GLU A 677 -21.32 14.22 5.07
C GLU A 677 -21.81 12.91 5.69
N VAL A 678 -21.36 12.64 6.92
CA VAL A 678 -21.97 11.61 7.75
C VAL A 678 -23.21 12.23 8.38
N ARG A 679 -24.41 11.76 8.01
CA ARG A 679 -25.62 12.18 8.70
C ARG A 679 -25.46 11.81 10.17
N PRO A 680 -25.72 12.74 11.10
CA PRO A 680 -25.84 12.37 12.50
C PRO A 680 -26.93 11.30 12.56
N HIS A 681 -26.56 10.08 12.92
CA HIS A 681 -27.52 9.02 13.17
C HIS A 681 -28.54 9.59 14.16
N SER A 682 -29.84 9.32 13.94
CA SER A 682 -30.84 9.72 14.93
C SER A 682 -30.37 9.19 16.29
N THR A 683 -30.22 10.08 17.27
CA THR A 683 -29.57 9.83 18.56
C THR A 683 -30.39 8.93 19.49
N ARG A 684 -31.22 8.04 18.92
CA ARG A 684 -32.03 7.02 19.60
C ARG A 684 -31.21 6.00 20.39
N SER A 685 -29.87 5.98 20.29
CA SER A 685 -29.06 5.17 21.21
C SER A 685 -27.63 5.62 21.51
N LEU A 686 -27.20 6.84 21.15
CA LEU A 686 -26.07 7.49 21.85
C LEU A 686 -26.61 8.04 23.18
N GLY A 687 -27.03 7.10 24.04
CA GLY A 687 -27.68 7.39 25.30
C GLY A 687 -26.72 8.09 26.23
N THR A 688 -27.14 9.25 26.73
CA THR A 688 -26.49 9.95 27.84
C THR A 688 -26.59 9.12 29.12
N GLY A 689 -25.70 8.14 29.25
CA GLY A 689 -25.42 7.39 30.48
C GLY A 689 -26.34 6.19 30.77
N ARG A 690 -25.79 4.98 30.61
CA ARG A 690 -25.67 3.93 31.66
C ARG A 690 -25.01 2.67 31.09
N ARG A 691 -24.27 1.93 31.95
CA ARG A 691 -23.57 0.66 31.61
C ARG A 691 -24.45 -0.43 30.96
N LYS A 692 -25.79 -0.33 31.06
CA LYS A 692 -26.73 -1.37 30.64
C LYS A 692 -27.02 -1.40 29.13
N ASP A 693 -26.84 -0.30 28.40
CA ASP A 693 -27.32 -0.20 27.01
C ASP A 693 -26.37 -0.86 25.99
N LEU A 694 -25.09 -1.03 26.33
CA LEU A 694 -24.11 -1.77 25.51
C LEU A 694 -24.51 -3.25 25.38
N GLY A 695 -24.90 -3.88 26.50
CA GLY A 695 -25.38 -5.26 26.53
C GLY A 695 -26.69 -5.50 25.76
N CYS A 696 -27.42 -4.44 25.39
CA CYS A 696 -28.64 -4.55 24.57
C CYS A 696 -28.38 -4.49 23.06
N LYS A 697 -27.24 -3.91 22.62
CA LYS A 697 -26.91 -3.76 21.18
C LYS A 697 -26.01 -4.87 20.63
N LEU A 698 -25.32 -5.57 21.52
CA LEU A 698 -24.43 -6.66 21.23
C LEU A 698 -25.17 -7.99 21.45
N LYS A 699 -25.46 -8.73 20.36
CA LYS A 699 -26.04 -10.07 20.48
C LYS A 699 -24.98 -11.04 20.99
N HIS A 700 -24.85 -11.17 22.31
CA HIS A 700 -24.33 -12.41 22.88
C HIS A 700 -25.30 -13.52 22.49
N ARG A 701 -24.83 -14.46 21.66
CA ARG A 701 -25.63 -15.65 21.29
C ARG A 701 -25.63 -16.63 22.46
N VAL A 702 -26.38 -16.27 23.51
CA VAL A 702 -26.59 -17.09 24.69
C VAL A 702 -27.25 -18.38 24.24
N VAL A 703 -26.52 -19.50 24.36
CA VAL A 703 -27.14 -20.82 24.29
C VAL A 703 -27.79 -21.07 25.64
N THR A 704 -29.00 -20.53 25.84
CA THR A 704 -29.86 -20.91 26.96
C THR A 704 -30.36 -22.34 26.72
N GLY A 705 -29.52 -23.31 27.06
CA GLY A 705 -29.88 -24.73 27.12
C GLY A 705 -30.75 -25.03 28.34
N ALA A 706 -31.88 -24.34 28.47
CA ALA A 706 -32.96 -24.65 29.41
C ALA A 706 -34.24 -23.92 28.95
N SER A 707 -35.19 -24.70 28.44
CA SER A 707 -36.53 -24.20 28.07
C SER A 707 -37.26 -23.66 29.29
N SER A 708 -37.97 -22.55 29.14
CA SER A 708 -39.07 -22.22 30.04
C SER A 708 -40.28 -23.06 29.65
N GLU A 709 -40.51 -24.20 30.32
CA GLU A 709 -41.85 -24.80 30.45
C GLU A 709 -41.85 -25.96 31.46
N ASN A 710 -42.93 -26.03 32.23
CA ASN A 710 -43.33 -27.14 33.12
C ASN A 710 -42.40 -27.47 34.30
N ILE A 711 -42.86 -27.17 35.52
CA ILE A 711 -43.38 -28.18 36.46
C ILE A 711 -44.29 -27.48 37.46
N ALA A 712 -45.54 -27.94 37.51
CA ALA A 712 -46.44 -27.71 38.62
C ALA A 712 -47.03 -29.05 39.07
N THR A 713 -47.39 -29.14 40.34
CA THR A 713 -48.23 -30.18 40.98
C THR A 713 -47.61 -31.56 41.33
N ASN A 714 -47.62 -31.81 42.65
CA ASN A 714 -48.16 -33.00 43.35
C ASN A 714 -47.25 -34.03 44.05
N PHE A 715 -47.30 -33.95 45.40
CA PHE A 715 -47.48 -35.01 46.41
C PHE A 715 -46.61 -36.30 46.42
N LEU A 716 -45.88 -36.51 47.53
CA LEU A 716 -46.31 -37.48 48.56
C LEU A 716 -45.71 -37.22 49.97
N GLU A 717 -46.39 -37.79 50.96
CA GLU A 717 -46.33 -37.76 52.44
C GLU A 717 -44.94 -38.01 53.13
N LYS A 718 -44.50 -37.22 54.14
CA LYS A 718 -44.74 -37.25 55.64
C LYS A 718 -43.89 -38.30 56.43
N PRO A 719 -43.72 -38.27 57.78
CA PRO A 719 -44.30 -37.37 58.82
C PRO A 719 -43.40 -36.88 60.01
N HIS A 720 -43.93 -35.92 60.81
CA HIS A 720 -43.66 -35.55 62.24
C HIS A 720 -42.22 -35.16 62.70
N VAL A 721 -41.99 -34.20 63.61
CA VAL A 721 -42.52 -33.97 64.99
C VAL A 721 -42.93 -32.49 65.26
N SER A 722 -43.65 -32.23 66.36
CA SER A 722 -44.37 -31.00 66.76
C SER A 722 -43.71 -30.14 67.87
N ASP A 723 -44.06 -28.84 67.89
CA ASP A 723 -44.64 -28.04 69.03
C ASP A 723 -44.71 -26.54 68.58
N GLU A 724 -45.85 -25.84 68.59
CA GLU A 724 -46.53 -25.14 69.72
C GLU A 724 -45.70 -24.03 70.39
N THR A 725 -46.08 -22.74 70.55
CA THR A 725 -47.25 -21.88 70.19
C THR A 725 -46.75 -20.41 69.96
N GLY A 726 -47.48 -19.34 69.58
CA GLY A 726 -48.87 -19.12 69.11
C GLY A 726 -49.47 -17.74 69.50
N ARG A 727 -50.34 -17.14 68.65
CA ARG A 727 -51.18 -15.89 68.86
C ARG A 727 -50.44 -14.52 68.81
N THR A 728 -50.99 -13.39 68.31
CA THR A 728 -52.31 -13.01 67.73
C THR A 728 -52.24 -11.70 66.92
N ALA A 729 -53.12 -11.55 65.89
CA ALA A 729 -53.93 -10.39 65.42
C ALA A 729 -53.54 -8.90 65.71
N ALA A 730 -53.90 -7.85 64.94
CA ALA A 730 -54.81 -7.70 63.80
C ALA A 730 -54.58 -6.38 62.99
N SER A 731 -54.87 -6.41 61.68
CA SER A 731 -55.70 -5.47 60.86
C SER A 731 -55.60 -3.93 60.86
N VAL A 732 -56.10 -3.34 59.74
CA VAL A 732 -56.63 -1.97 59.49
C VAL A 732 -55.71 -0.97 58.74
N GLN A 733 -55.92 -0.91 57.42
CA GLN A 733 -55.93 0.33 56.58
C GLN A 733 -57.31 1.04 56.75
N PRO A 734 -57.60 2.28 56.23
CA PRO A 734 -56.90 3.06 55.20
C PRO A 734 -56.84 4.61 55.43
N ASP A 735 -56.39 5.34 54.39
CA ASP A 735 -57.12 6.44 53.71
C ASP A 735 -56.57 7.89 53.58
N LEU A 736 -56.77 8.40 52.35
CA LEU A 736 -57.10 9.77 51.89
C LEU A 736 -56.12 10.98 51.98
N VAL A 737 -55.53 11.29 50.82
CA VAL A 737 -55.73 12.53 49.99
C VAL A 737 -55.67 13.93 50.63
N ALA A 738 -54.74 14.77 50.13
CA ALA A 738 -54.95 16.16 49.61
C ALA A 738 -53.57 16.86 49.41
N SER A 739 -53.20 17.28 48.20
CA SER A 739 -53.40 18.63 47.60
C SER A 739 -52.41 19.71 48.08
N GLY A 740 -51.82 20.46 47.14
CA GLY A 740 -50.91 21.58 47.42
C GLY A 740 -50.07 22.00 46.21
N GLY A 741 -50.63 22.84 45.33
CA GLY A 741 -49.93 23.37 44.14
C GLY A 741 -49.61 24.88 44.24
N ASN A 742 -48.86 25.37 43.24
CA ASN A 742 -48.42 26.77 43.01
C ASN A 742 -47.42 27.36 44.03
N GLY A 743 -46.36 28.07 43.64
CA GLY A 743 -45.97 28.56 42.32
C GLY A 743 -45.07 29.81 42.41
N ARG A 744 -44.45 30.17 41.27
CA ARG A 744 -43.62 31.37 41.02
C ARG A 744 -42.25 31.35 41.75
N ARG A 745 -41.19 31.96 41.18
CA ARG A 745 -41.14 32.95 40.10
C ARG A 745 -39.94 32.74 39.19
#